data_AF-A0A7K4IAI8-F1
#
_entry.id   AF-A0A7K4IAI8-F1
#
_cell.length_a   1.000
_cell.length_b   1.000
_cell.length_c   1.000
_cell.angle_alpha   90.00
_cell.angle_beta   90.00
_cell.angle_gamma   90.00
#
_symmetry.space_group_name_H-M   'P 1'
#
loop_
_entity.id
_entity.type
_entity.pdbx_description
1 polymer ?
#
loop_
_entity_poly.entity_id
_entity_poly.type
_entity_poly.pdbx_seq_one_letter_code
_entity_poly.pdbx_strand_id
1 'polypeptide(L)'
;MIAEMYDDREMAPKRRRMLDMILSLGGLKEEAAIPLSRVNEEIASLKASISPIVESILSFPDAYFEDLLNAVQRTGLVNGISDRALIREAVLKLQRADEVSRLSGVSGLRALLASTLEAMAQGEGPSTSESRIDVTEVLQQLPALVQQIEATVSAYEENARSASEAALSDVKQMASSVAQMLSTLEGDPDEALESLQKIGNKTRYGPFLRVAAQLKRGKREGRIDEAEFKRLVTRNLLQELYRGMILLTLGSTGSKTVPQLASLIETTPKEIQSAIVSMIQRSEVEMVGLNGGAPVFAAVLATPPQTTMVVKGILQQLRGMVRSLEGESSNTVKVVLERLERVHGRLQLLSEYDETKLSEPVNRLRELVGSVTESLLKAKTSDKSEELRLLVSAGLEAFARFRLKIALEKGPHLVTGTNAYGEKLDPDVYKRIMDTYLDNEIERGIILLLIREHGAMSAKDLAEKSRIPQNRVLSHLLRMKRDELLTTVGETHGYVLYDVPRVPSESEVTLKVVSEIALQLAEAKSELSRILQDLKPQDIGRLANSLEVFSRARDKLARVRVGGSPVAEAILQEVEDKAKTAVAMAYRTRARIPSTRPKVTIDDLIDIDVPSVLDEYRDMMGYAPLLGFGTINWDQSKCLGCKSCELSCPEDAIFLRPKIDLEEIFRIPESSVQKLPTNRALLYNTLRGLAVSRPVGQIVLKKDSPGFGRVEVDLWLCVACRTCVRRCPGPENGALTLELKWSLPEVVRHMTAETR
;
A
#
# COMPACT_ATOMS: atom_id res chain seq x y z
N MET A 1 -14.29 -17.91 -60.02
CA MET A 1 -14.06 -19.32 -59.63
C MET A 1 -13.01 -19.51 -58.53
N ILE A 2 -12.76 -18.53 -57.64
CA ILE A 2 -11.91 -18.71 -56.44
C ILE A 2 -12.75 -18.64 -55.14
N ALA A 3 -14.04 -18.32 -55.23
CA ALA A 3 -14.93 -18.14 -54.09
C ALA A 3 -15.69 -19.41 -53.64
N GLU A 4 -15.58 -20.54 -54.34
CA GLU A 4 -16.48 -21.70 -54.11
C GLU A 4 -15.81 -22.90 -53.41
N MET A 5 -14.70 -22.71 -52.69
CA MET A 5 -14.02 -23.83 -52.00
C MET A 5 -13.60 -23.58 -50.55
N TYR A 6 -14.08 -22.51 -49.90
CA TYR A 6 -13.93 -22.34 -48.45
C TYR A 6 -15.21 -22.82 -47.76
N ASP A 7 -15.25 -24.14 -47.61
CA ASP A 7 -16.26 -24.93 -46.89
C ASP A 7 -16.36 -24.52 -45.40
N ASP A 8 -17.55 -24.70 -44.81
CA ASP A 8 -18.00 -24.37 -43.44
C ASP A 8 -17.00 -24.73 -42.31
N ARG A 9 -15.94 -23.96 -42.12
CA ARG A 9 -14.97 -24.18 -41.02
C ARG A 9 -15.16 -23.16 -39.93
N GLU A 10 -15.77 -23.62 -38.84
CA GLU A 10 -16.06 -22.81 -37.66
C GLU A 10 -14.75 -22.29 -37.01
N MET A 11 -14.68 -20.97 -36.81
CA MET A 11 -13.52 -20.33 -36.17
C MET A 11 -13.23 -20.94 -34.81
N ALA A 12 -11.95 -21.23 -34.52
CA ALA A 12 -11.54 -21.77 -33.23
C ALA A 12 -12.12 -20.92 -32.06
N PRO A 13 -12.79 -21.52 -31.05
CA PRO A 13 -13.54 -20.78 -30.02
C PRO A 13 -12.72 -19.75 -29.23
N LYS A 14 -11.41 -20.00 -29.07
CA LYS A 14 -10.49 -19.07 -28.41
C LYS A 14 -10.30 -17.79 -29.22
N ARG A 15 -10.22 -17.91 -30.55
CA ARG A 15 -10.06 -16.79 -31.46
C ARG A 15 -11.34 -15.94 -31.52
N ARG A 16 -12.50 -16.59 -31.55
CA ARG A 16 -13.81 -15.92 -31.53
C ARG A 16 -14.00 -15.02 -30.32
N ARG A 17 -13.75 -15.53 -29.10
CA ARG A 17 -13.85 -14.73 -27.85
C ARG A 17 -12.90 -13.55 -27.82
N MET A 18 -11.72 -13.70 -28.40
CA MET A 18 -10.73 -12.63 -28.43
C MET A 18 -11.07 -11.58 -29.49
N LEU A 19 -11.61 -12.01 -30.64
CA LEU A 19 -12.14 -11.11 -31.68
C LEU A 19 -13.28 -10.25 -31.13
N ASP A 20 -14.20 -10.85 -30.36
CA ASP A 20 -15.28 -10.13 -29.67
C ASP A 20 -14.73 -9.07 -28.69
N MET A 21 -13.64 -9.39 -27.98
CA MET A 21 -12.95 -8.46 -27.08
C MET A 21 -12.31 -7.29 -27.84
N ILE A 22 -11.65 -7.56 -28.98
CA ILE A 22 -11.05 -6.53 -29.84
C ILE A 22 -12.12 -5.61 -30.43
N LEU A 23 -13.24 -6.18 -30.90
CA LEU A 23 -14.37 -5.41 -31.43
C LEU A 23 -14.98 -4.52 -30.34
N SER A 24 -15.08 -5.03 -29.10
CA SER A 24 -15.53 -4.25 -27.95
C SER A 24 -14.56 -3.14 -27.53
N LEU A 25 -13.25 -3.33 -27.71
CA LEU A 25 -12.22 -2.36 -27.32
C LEU A 25 -11.90 -1.34 -28.42
N GLY A 26 -12.01 -1.74 -29.70
CA GLY A 26 -11.67 -0.93 -30.87
C GLY A 26 -12.76 0.03 -31.34
N GLY A 27 -13.99 -0.08 -30.83
CA GLY A 27 -15.06 0.87 -31.13
C GLY A 27 -15.49 0.94 -32.60
N LEU A 28 -15.27 -0.12 -33.37
CA LEU A 28 -15.67 -0.22 -34.78
C LEU A 28 -17.15 -0.64 -34.88
N LYS A 29 -18.06 0.26 -34.53
CA LYS A 29 -19.45 0.21 -35.01
C LYS A 29 -19.67 1.41 -35.92
N GLU A 30 -20.21 1.19 -37.11
CA GLU A 30 -20.67 2.27 -37.98
C GLU A 30 -21.79 3.04 -37.27
N GLU A 31 -21.45 4.11 -36.57
CA GLU A 31 -22.44 5.06 -36.07
C GLU A 31 -22.71 6.11 -37.15
N ALA A 32 -23.97 6.21 -37.57
CA ALA A 32 -24.43 7.20 -38.53
C ALA A 32 -24.03 8.61 -38.06
N ALA A 33 -23.37 9.37 -38.94
CA ALA A 33 -22.95 10.74 -38.65
C ALA A 33 -24.18 11.59 -38.30
N ILE A 34 -24.28 12.01 -37.04
CA ILE A 34 -25.33 12.93 -36.60
C ILE A 34 -25.09 14.30 -37.29
N PRO A 35 -26.12 14.94 -37.87
CA PRO A 35 -25.97 16.27 -38.47
C PRO A 35 -25.44 17.30 -37.47
N LEU A 36 -24.51 18.15 -37.90
CA LEU A 36 -23.92 19.24 -37.09
C LEU A 36 -24.99 20.18 -36.50
N SER A 37 -26.14 20.33 -37.16
CA SER A 37 -27.29 21.10 -36.64
C SER A 37 -27.83 20.54 -35.32
N ARG A 38 -28.00 19.22 -35.23
CA ARG A 38 -28.51 18.53 -34.03
C ARG A 38 -27.50 18.56 -32.88
N VAL A 39 -26.20 18.53 -33.20
CA VAL A 39 -25.13 18.70 -32.21
C VAL A 39 -25.15 20.11 -31.62
N ASN A 40 -25.34 21.13 -32.47
CA ASN A 40 -25.44 22.53 -32.02
C ASN A 40 -26.71 22.79 -31.18
N GLU A 41 -27.84 22.15 -31.51
CA GLU A 41 -29.08 22.21 -30.72
C GLU A 41 -28.91 21.61 -29.32
N GLU A 42 -28.29 20.44 -29.20
CA GLU A 42 -28.03 19.81 -27.88
C GLU A 42 -27.04 20.64 -27.05
N ILE A 43 -26.06 21.30 -27.67
CA ILE A 43 -25.13 22.21 -26.98
C ILE A 43 -25.83 23.49 -26.52
N ALA A 44 -26.68 24.07 -27.36
CA ALA A 44 -27.48 25.24 -26.99
C ALA A 44 -28.43 24.92 -25.83
N SER A 45 -29.07 23.74 -25.87
CA SER A 45 -29.91 23.23 -24.77
C SER A 45 -29.11 23.02 -23.49
N LEU A 46 -27.90 22.45 -23.59
CA LEU A 46 -27.00 22.28 -22.45
C LEU A 46 -26.62 23.63 -21.84
N LYS A 47 -26.23 24.61 -22.66
CA LYS A 47 -25.85 25.95 -22.21
C LYS A 47 -27.01 26.64 -21.48
N ALA A 48 -28.22 26.62 -22.07
CA ALA A 48 -29.41 27.19 -21.45
C ALA A 48 -29.75 26.55 -20.10
N SER A 49 -29.55 25.24 -19.98
CA SER A 49 -29.90 24.49 -18.77
C SER A 49 -28.82 24.57 -17.67
N ILE A 50 -27.55 24.73 -18.04
CA ILE A 50 -26.41 24.84 -17.11
C ILE A 50 -26.22 26.28 -16.60
N SER A 51 -26.49 27.30 -17.41
CA SER A 51 -26.36 28.72 -17.06
C SER A 51 -26.94 29.11 -15.68
N PRO A 52 -28.19 28.74 -15.30
CA PRO A 52 -28.77 29.16 -14.01
C PRO A 52 -28.12 28.48 -12.79
N ILE A 53 -27.38 27.39 -12.99
CA ILE A 53 -26.77 26.60 -11.92
C ILE A 53 -25.29 26.98 -11.73
N VAL A 54 -24.62 27.34 -12.83
CA VAL A 54 -23.18 27.66 -12.86
C VAL A 54 -22.82 28.84 -11.97
N GLU A 55 -23.66 29.87 -11.89
CA GLU A 55 -23.34 31.06 -11.11
C GLU A 55 -23.10 30.72 -9.63
N SER A 56 -23.89 29.79 -9.09
CA SER A 56 -23.70 29.24 -7.74
C SER A 56 -22.45 28.36 -7.62
N ILE A 57 -22.09 27.61 -8.67
CA ILE A 57 -20.85 26.81 -8.70
C ILE A 57 -19.59 27.70 -8.80
N LEU A 58 -19.65 28.81 -9.54
CA LEU A 58 -18.52 29.73 -9.71
C LEU A 58 -18.30 30.65 -8.49
N SER A 59 -19.36 30.98 -7.76
CA SER A 59 -19.29 31.78 -6.51
C SER A 59 -18.93 30.95 -5.28
N PHE A 60 -19.15 29.64 -5.33
CA PHE A 60 -18.84 28.70 -4.25
C PHE A 60 -17.43 28.85 -3.66
N PRO A 61 -16.33 28.87 -4.46
CA PRO A 61 -14.99 28.97 -3.90
C PRO A 61 -14.81 30.25 -3.08
N ASP A 62 -15.30 31.40 -3.57
CA ASP A 62 -15.16 32.67 -2.86
C ASP A 62 -15.85 32.62 -1.49
N ALA A 63 -17.13 32.21 -1.47
CA ALA A 63 -17.91 32.14 -0.26
C ALA A 63 -17.34 31.13 0.76
N TYR A 64 -16.87 29.97 0.29
CA TYR A 64 -16.26 28.97 1.17
C TYR A 64 -14.94 29.46 1.79
N PHE A 65 -14.04 30.05 1.00
CA PHE A 65 -12.74 30.51 1.51
C PHE A 65 -12.87 31.74 2.42
N GLU A 66 -13.91 32.56 2.26
CA GLU A 66 -14.22 33.64 3.21
C GLU A 66 -14.65 33.11 4.58
N ASP A 67 -15.59 32.15 4.61
CA ASP A 67 -16.02 31.50 5.85
C ASP A 67 -14.87 30.72 6.52
N LEU A 68 -14.04 30.06 5.71
CA LEU A 68 -12.84 29.39 6.21
C LEU A 68 -11.86 30.37 6.84
N LEU A 69 -11.59 31.51 6.20
CA LEU A 69 -10.70 32.54 6.75
C LEU A 69 -11.21 33.04 8.10
N ASN A 70 -12.51 33.32 8.20
CA ASN A 70 -13.15 33.73 9.44
C ASN A 70 -13.02 32.65 10.53
N ALA A 71 -13.22 31.38 10.19
CA ALA A 71 -13.07 30.26 11.12
C ALA A 71 -11.62 30.08 11.60
N VAL A 72 -10.66 30.17 10.69
CA VAL A 72 -9.22 30.07 10.98
C VAL A 72 -8.75 31.20 11.88
N GLN A 73 -9.20 32.44 11.63
CA GLN A 73 -8.89 33.60 12.48
C GLN A 73 -9.49 33.48 13.88
N ARG A 74 -10.75 33.04 14.00
CA ARG A 74 -11.43 32.86 15.31
C ARG A 74 -10.80 31.77 16.17
N THR A 75 -10.38 30.67 15.55
CA THR A 75 -9.84 29.51 16.28
C THR A 75 -8.33 29.58 16.48
N GLY A 76 -7.64 30.51 15.81
CA GLY A 76 -6.18 30.58 15.84
C GLY A 76 -5.52 29.32 15.28
N LEU A 77 -6.15 28.62 14.33
CA LEU A 77 -5.70 27.32 13.82
C LEU A 77 -4.25 27.33 13.33
N VAL A 78 -3.80 28.45 12.76
CA VAL A 78 -2.43 28.64 12.26
C VAL A 78 -1.39 28.60 13.38
N ASN A 79 -1.75 29.02 14.60
CA ASN A 79 -0.85 28.99 15.76
C ASN A 79 -0.50 27.57 16.20
N GLY A 80 -1.33 26.58 15.84
CA GLY A 80 -1.09 25.17 16.13
C GLY A 80 -0.18 24.46 15.13
N ILE A 81 0.29 25.15 14.08
CA ILE A 81 1.11 24.54 13.02
C ILE A 81 2.59 24.74 13.35
N SER A 82 3.27 23.63 13.63
CA SER A 82 4.69 23.64 14.01
C SER A 82 5.64 23.60 12.80
N ASP A 83 5.17 23.05 11.67
CA ASP A 83 5.98 22.85 10.47
C ASP A 83 6.04 24.09 9.57
N ARG A 84 7.21 24.74 9.57
CA ARG A 84 7.52 25.90 8.72
C ARG A 84 7.52 25.57 7.22
N ALA A 85 7.93 24.35 6.84
CA ALA A 85 7.99 23.94 5.45
C ALA A 85 6.58 23.80 4.86
N LEU A 86 5.65 23.23 5.63
CA LEU A 86 4.25 23.13 5.26
C LEU A 86 3.59 24.50 5.06
N ILE A 87 3.83 25.45 5.97
CA ILE A 87 3.31 26.82 5.84
C ILE A 87 3.85 27.47 4.56
N ARG A 88 5.15 27.31 4.27
CA ARG A 88 5.77 27.84 3.05
C ARG A 88 5.17 27.24 1.78
N GLU A 89 4.97 25.92 1.75
CA GLU A 89 4.34 25.22 0.62
C GLU A 89 2.89 25.70 0.42
N ALA A 90 2.13 25.84 1.51
CA ALA A 90 0.77 26.34 1.47
C ALA A 90 0.71 27.78 0.94
N VAL A 91 1.59 28.67 1.39
CA VAL A 91 1.70 30.05 0.89
C VAL A 91 1.96 30.07 -0.62
N LEU A 92 2.88 29.23 -1.13
CA LEU A 92 3.17 29.14 -2.56
C LEU A 92 1.97 28.65 -3.38
N LYS A 93 1.23 27.64 -2.88
CA LYS A 93 0.03 27.13 -3.56
C LYS A 93 -1.11 28.16 -3.56
N LEU A 94 -1.34 28.83 -2.43
CA LEU A 94 -2.35 29.88 -2.33
C LEU A 94 -1.98 31.10 -3.17
N GLN A 95 -0.69 31.42 -3.31
CA GLN A 95 -0.22 32.47 -4.21
C GLN A 95 -0.53 32.12 -5.68
N ARG A 96 -0.21 30.89 -6.12
CA ARG A 96 -0.56 30.43 -7.47
C ARG A 96 -2.07 30.45 -7.71
N ALA A 97 -2.86 30.07 -6.71
CA ALA A 97 -4.31 30.14 -6.81
C ALA A 97 -4.80 31.58 -7.02
N ASP A 98 -4.25 32.55 -6.27
CA ASP A 98 -4.56 33.99 -6.36
C ASP A 98 -4.14 34.59 -7.72
N GLU A 99 -3.03 34.13 -8.29
CA GLU A 99 -2.57 34.51 -9.64
C GLU A 99 -3.52 34.02 -10.75
N VAL A 100 -4.11 32.83 -10.60
CA VAL A 100 -5.03 32.23 -11.58
C VAL A 100 -6.45 32.79 -11.47
N SER A 101 -6.95 32.95 -10.25
CA SER A 101 -8.26 33.52 -9.96
C SER A 101 -8.20 34.25 -8.63
N ARG A 102 -8.50 35.55 -8.63
CA ARG A 102 -8.56 36.35 -7.39
C ARG A 102 -9.74 35.88 -6.55
N LEU A 103 -9.45 35.10 -5.50
CA LEU A 103 -10.41 34.66 -4.50
C LEU A 103 -10.10 35.41 -3.19
N SER A 104 -11.01 36.25 -2.73
CA SER A 104 -10.82 37.13 -1.56
C SER A 104 -10.36 36.35 -0.31
N GLY A 105 -11.05 35.26 0.03
CA GLY A 105 -10.71 34.39 1.16
C GLY A 105 -9.32 33.72 1.06
N VAL A 106 -8.88 33.35 -0.15
CA VAL A 106 -7.55 32.76 -0.40
C VAL A 106 -6.45 33.79 -0.18
N SER A 107 -6.65 35.02 -0.65
CA SER A 107 -5.69 36.11 -0.47
C SER A 107 -5.51 36.46 1.02
N GLY A 108 -6.60 36.48 1.79
CA GLY A 108 -6.56 36.71 3.24
C GLY A 108 -5.91 35.55 4.00
N LEU A 109 -6.15 34.31 3.60
CA LEU A 109 -5.50 33.14 4.20
C LEU A 109 -4.00 33.12 3.91
N ARG A 110 -3.59 33.48 2.68
CA ARG A 110 -2.18 33.64 2.31
C ARG A 110 -1.49 34.70 3.15
N ALA A 111 -2.13 35.86 3.34
CA ALA A 111 -1.57 36.94 4.15
C ALA A 111 -1.37 36.52 5.62
N LEU A 112 -2.34 35.80 6.20
CA LEU A 112 -2.27 35.26 7.56
C LEU A 112 -1.14 34.23 7.72
N LEU A 113 -0.95 33.35 6.74
CA LEU A 113 0.13 32.35 6.76
C LEU A 113 1.51 32.99 6.55
N ALA A 114 1.60 34.00 5.68
CA ALA A 114 2.83 34.74 5.46
C ALA A 114 3.26 35.51 6.72
N SER A 115 2.34 36.20 7.41
CA SER A 115 2.65 36.89 8.66
C SER A 115 3.06 35.92 9.77
N THR A 116 2.45 34.73 9.83
CA THR A 116 2.84 33.70 10.79
C THR A 116 4.24 33.15 10.49
N LEU A 117 4.55 32.93 9.20
CA LEU A 117 5.87 32.49 8.78
C LEU A 117 6.96 33.53 9.11
N GLU A 118 6.65 34.82 8.97
CA GLU A 118 7.52 35.93 9.36
C GLU A 118 7.73 36.01 10.88
N ALA A 119 6.66 35.88 11.68
CA ALA A 119 6.74 35.82 13.14
C ALA A 119 7.60 34.64 13.62
N MET A 120 7.44 33.47 12.99
CA MET A 120 8.29 32.29 13.26
C MET A 120 9.76 32.53 12.87
N ALA A 121 10.03 33.29 11.81
CA ALA A 121 11.40 33.62 11.38
C ALA A 121 12.10 34.63 12.31
N GLN A 122 11.34 35.50 12.98
CA GLN A 122 11.88 36.55 13.87
C GLN A 122 12.13 36.11 15.31
N GLY A 123 11.81 34.87 15.69
CA GLY A 123 12.17 34.31 17.02
C GLY A 123 11.34 34.84 18.20
N GLU A 124 10.36 35.71 17.97
CA GLU A 124 9.37 36.10 18.97
C GLU A 124 8.28 35.03 19.05
N GLY A 125 8.51 34.02 19.89
CA GLY A 125 7.43 33.15 20.35
C GLY A 125 6.35 33.98 21.09
N PRO A 126 5.09 33.53 21.13
CA PRO A 126 4.05 34.22 21.87
C PRO A 126 4.50 34.40 23.33
N SER A 127 4.54 35.64 23.78
CA SER A 127 4.92 36.05 25.13
C SER A 127 3.90 35.54 26.15
N THR A 128 4.01 34.28 26.53
CA THR A 128 3.40 33.77 27.76
C THR A 128 4.15 34.39 28.93
N SER A 129 3.47 35.26 29.67
CA SER A 129 3.89 35.85 30.94
C SER A 129 4.69 34.87 31.81
N GLU A 130 5.96 35.19 32.05
CA GLU A 130 6.89 34.41 32.85
C GLU A 130 6.50 34.45 34.34
N SER A 131 5.74 33.46 34.80
CA SER A 131 5.71 33.12 36.23
C SER A 131 6.94 32.25 36.54
N ARG A 132 7.88 32.74 37.36
CA ARG A 132 8.90 31.88 37.98
C ARG A 132 8.18 30.85 38.85
N ILE A 133 8.12 29.61 38.38
CA ILE A 133 7.52 28.50 39.11
C ILE A 133 8.45 28.13 40.26
N ASP A 134 7.94 28.10 41.50
CA ASP A 134 8.66 27.54 42.64
C ASP A 134 8.68 26.01 42.50
N VAL A 135 9.84 25.47 42.12
CA VAL A 135 10.08 24.04 41.93
C VAL A 135 9.75 23.25 43.20
N THR A 136 9.93 23.82 44.38
CA THR A 136 9.71 23.14 45.66
C THR A 136 8.22 22.93 45.93
N GLU A 137 7.41 23.96 45.69
CA GLU A 137 5.95 23.92 45.87
C GLU A 137 5.28 22.95 44.89
N VAL A 138 5.76 22.90 43.64
CA VAL A 138 5.24 21.97 42.62
C VAL A 138 5.59 20.52 42.95
N LEU A 139 6.81 20.25 43.44
CA LEU A 139 7.24 18.90 43.81
C LEU A 139 6.45 18.31 44.98
N GLN A 140 5.94 19.14 45.89
CA GLN A 140 5.10 18.68 47.02
C GLN A 140 3.74 18.10 46.58
N GLN A 141 3.28 18.40 45.36
CA GLN A 141 2.01 17.90 44.84
C GLN A 141 2.12 16.48 44.25
N LEU A 142 3.33 16.04 43.87
CA LEU A 142 3.56 14.76 43.21
C LEU A 142 3.11 13.54 44.06
N PRO A 143 3.41 13.44 45.38
CA PRO A 143 3.04 12.27 46.17
C PRO A 143 1.53 12.02 46.25
N ALA A 144 0.72 13.09 46.27
CA ALA A 144 -0.73 13.00 46.32
C ALA A 144 -1.31 12.49 45.00
N LEU A 145 -0.78 12.94 43.85
CA LEU A 145 -1.19 12.45 42.54
C LEU A 145 -0.83 10.98 42.33
N VAL A 146 0.37 10.57 42.76
CA VAL A 146 0.77 9.16 42.70
C VAL A 146 -0.16 8.29 43.54
N GLN A 147 -0.59 8.77 44.72
CA GLN A 147 -1.55 8.05 45.56
C GLN A 147 -2.91 7.90 44.88
N GLN A 148 -3.39 8.92 44.17
CA GLN A 148 -4.63 8.83 43.38
C GLN A 148 -4.50 7.80 42.25
N ILE A 149 -3.37 7.80 41.53
CA ILE A 149 -3.10 6.82 40.46
C ILE A 149 -3.06 5.40 41.04
N GLU A 150 -2.36 5.18 42.17
CA GLU A 150 -2.31 3.88 42.85
C GLU A 150 -3.70 3.36 43.25
N ALA A 151 -4.58 4.25 43.75
CA ALA A 151 -5.94 3.89 44.11
C ALA A 151 -6.76 3.45 42.89
N THR A 152 -6.67 4.19 41.78
CA THR A 152 -7.36 3.85 40.53
C THR A 152 -6.86 2.53 39.94
N VAL A 153 -5.55 2.28 39.94
CA VAL A 153 -4.96 1.01 39.47
C VAL A 153 -5.43 -0.17 40.34
N SER A 154 -5.53 0.03 41.66
CA SER A 154 -6.03 -1.01 42.56
C SER A 154 -7.50 -1.35 42.28
N ALA A 155 -8.32 -0.35 41.95
CA ALA A 155 -9.70 -0.59 41.52
C ALA A 155 -9.78 -1.35 40.18
N TYR A 156 -8.85 -1.11 39.25
CA TYR A 156 -8.77 -1.87 38.00
C TYR A 156 -8.35 -3.33 38.22
N GLU A 157 -7.40 -3.58 39.11
CA GLU A 157 -7.04 -4.95 39.49
C GLU A 157 -8.22 -5.71 40.10
N GLU A 158 -9.02 -5.08 40.95
CA GLU A 158 -10.19 -5.70 41.55
C GLU A 158 -11.32 -5.96 40.54
N ASN A 159 -11.56 -5.02 39.61
CA ASN A 159 -12.51 -5.21 38.51
C ASN A 159 -12.04 -6.31 37.55
N ALA A 160 -10.75 -6.36 37.22
CA ALA A 160 -10.18 -7.41 36.39
C ALA A 160 -10.27 -8.78 37.09
N ARG A 161 -10.09 -8.83 38.42
CA ARG A 161 -10.23 -10.05 39.22
C ARG A 161 -11.66 -10.60 39.19
N SER A 162 -12.65 -9.73 39.40
CA SER A 162 -14.07 -10.13 39.36
C SER A 162 -14.53 -10.53 37.95
N ALA A 163 -14.06 -9.86 36.89
CA ALA A 163 -14.33 -10.25 35.50
C ALA A 163 -13.66 -11.59 35.12
N SER A 164 -12.44 -11.82 35.62
CA SER A 164 -11.67 -13.05 35.42
C SER A 164 -12.37 -14.27 36.02
N GLU A 165 -13.09 -14.15 37.15
CA GLU A 165 -13.81 -15.28 37.76
C GLU A 165 -14.94 -15.82 36.88
N ALA A 166 -15.72 -14.95 36.24
CA ALA A 166 -16.76 -15.36 35.30
C ALA A 166 -16.15 -16.03 34.05
N ALA A 167 -15.09 -15.44 33.48
CA ALA A 167 -14.42 -15.98 32.31
C ALA A 167 -13.70 -17.31 32.60
N LEU A 168 -13.16 -17.49 33.80
CA LEU A 168 -12.56 -18.76 34.25
C LEU A 168 -13.59 -19.90 34.27
N SER A 169 -14.84 -19.62 34.64
CA SER A 169 -15.92 -20.59 34.58
C SER A 169 -16.19 -21.03 33.13
N ASP A 170 -16.24 -20.09 32.19
CA ASP A 170 -16.46 -20.38 30.77
C ASP A 170 -15.30 -21.19 30.16
N VAL A 171 -14.05 -20.84 30.48
CA VAL A 171 -12.85 -21.57 30.03
C VAL A 171 -12.88 -23.01 30.56
N LYS A 172 -13.23 -23.23 31.82
CA LYS A 172 -13.36 -24.58 32.40
C LYS A 172 -14.50 -25.38 31.76
N GLN A 173 -15.63 -24.75 31.47
CA GLN A 173 -16.73 -25.40 30.76
C GLN A 173 -16.32 -25.80 29.33
N MET A 174 -15.53 -24.96 28.66
CA MET A 174 -14.97 -25.30 27.34
C MET A 174 -13.95 -26.43 27.43
N ALA A 175 -13.04 -26.38 28.42
CA ALA A 175 -12.03 -27.41 28.65
C ALA A 175 -12.66 -28.79 28.86
N SER A 176 -13.64 -28.88 29.76
CA SER A 176 -14.39 -30.13 30.00
C SER A 176 -15.14 -30.62 28.75
N SER A 177 -15.72 -29.71 27.95
CA SER A 177 -16.36 -30.05 26.68
C SER A 177 -15.35 -30.60 25.66
N VAL A 178 -14.13 -30.02 25.59
CA VAL A 178 -13.05 -30.51 24.72
C VAL A 178 -12.56 -31.88 25.19
N ALA A 179 -12.36 -32.08 26.50
CA ALA A 179 -11.95 -33.35 27.07
C ALA A 179 -12.95 -34.48 26.77
N GLN A 180 -14.26 -34.18 26.88
CA GLN A 180 -15.32 -35.14 26.53
C GLN A 180 -15.28 -35.50 25.04
N MET A 181 -15.08 -34.51 24.15
CA MET A 181 -15.02 -34.74 22.70
C MET A 181 -13.74 -35.45 22.24
N LEU A 182 -12.62 -35.26 22.94
CA LEU A 182 -11.36 -35.96 22.62
C LEU A 182 -11.53 -37.48 22.69
N SER A 183 -12.43 -37.97 23.53
CA SER A 183 -12.76 -39.40 23.61
C SER A 183 -13.55 -39.93 22.41
N THR A 184 -14.24 -39.07 21.66
CA THR A 184 -15.05 -39.43 20.48
C THR A 184 -14.37 -39.12 19.15
N LEU A 185 -13.24 -38.40 19.17
CA LEU A 185 -12.51 -37.91 18.00
C LEU A 185 -11.91 -39.00 17.10
N GLU A 186 -11.83 -40.25 17.58
CA GLU A 186 -11.34 -41.39 16.78
C GLU A 186 -12.42 -42.04 15.90
N GLY A 187 -13.71 -41.78 16.20
CA GLY A 187 -14.86 -42.37 15.52
C GLY A 187 -15.22 -41.65 14.22
N ASP A 188 -16.12 -40.67 14.30
CA ASP A 188 -16.65 -39.93 13.15
C ASP A 188 -16.00 -38.53 13.04
N PRO A 189 -15.17 -38.27 12.00
CA PRO A 189 -14.50 -36.98 11.82
C PRO A 189 -15.47 -35.84 11.45
N ASP A 190 -16.65 -36.13 10.90
CA ASP A 190 -17.66 -35.11 10.60
C ASP A 190 -18.35 -34.63 11.90
N GLU A 191 -18.76 -35.57 12.75
CA GLU A 191 -19.32 -35.26 14.07
C GLU A 191 -18.30 -34.52 14.96
N ALA A 192 -17.03 -34.94 14.90
CA ALA A 192 -15.93 -34.26 15.59
C ALA A 192 -15.75 -32.82 15.10
N LEU A 193 -15.80 -32.59 13.79
CA LEU A 193 -15.70 -31.24 13.20
C LEU A 193 -16.85 -30.34 13.64
N GLU A 194 -18.09 -30.83 13.63
CA GLU A 194 -19.25 -30.05 14.09
C GLU A 194 -19.16 -29.69 15.56
N SER A 195 -18.73 -30.63 16.38
CA SER A 195 -18.63 -30.45 17.83
C SER A 195 -17.47 -29.50 18.19
N LEU A 196 -16.31 -29.63 17.54
CA LEU A 196 -15.22 -28.66 17.63
C LEU A 196 -15.66 -27.27 17.19
N GLN A 197 -16.46 -27.15 16.13
CA GLN A 197 -16.97 -25.86 15.67
C GLN A 197 -17.89 -25.19 16.70
N LYS A 198 -18.75 -25.95 17.38
CA LYS A 198 -19.61 -25.42 18.47
C LYS A 198 -18.77 -24.82 19.60
N ILE A 199 -17.67 -25.48 19.99
CA ILE A 199 -16.77 -24.96 21.02
C ILE A 199 -15.97 -23.77 20.49
N GLY A 200 -15.35 -23.88 19.32
CA GLY A 200 -14.51 -22.81 18.80
C GLY A 200 -15.27 -21.55 18.39
N ASN A 201 -16.58 -21.62 18.14
CA ASN A 201 -17.40 -20.41 18.02
C ASN A 201 -17.39 -19.56 19.30
N LYS A 202 -17.27 -20.19 20.48
CA LYS A 202 -17.20 -19.49 21.77
C LYS A 202 -15.87 -18.73 21.96
N THR A 203 -14.78 -19.20 21.34
CA THR A 203 -13.48 -18.52 21.42
C THR A 203 -13.39 -17.29 20.51
N ARG A 204 -14.30 -17.16 19.53
CA ARG A 204 -14.30 -16.11 18.49
C ARG A 204 -12.96 -15.99 17.73
N TYR A 205 -12.14 -17.03 17.75
CA TYR A 205 -10.82 -17.01 17.15
C TYR A 205 -10.90 -17.21 15.63
N GLY A 206 -10.68 -16.14 14.87
CA GLY A 206 -10.84 -16.11 13.41
C GLY A 206 -10.07 -17.17 12.63
N PRO A 207 -8.79 -17.48 12.95
CA PRO A 207 -8.05 -18.58 12.31
C PRO A 207 -8.73 -19.94 12.48
N PHE A 208 -9.22 -20.27 13.68
CA PHE A 208 -9.99 -21.51 13.90
C PHE A 208 -11.24 -21.56 13.00
N LEU A 209 -12.03 -20.49 12.97
CA LEU A 209 -13.27 -20.43 12.18
C LEU A 209 -12.99 -20.61 10.68
N ARG A 210 -11.90 -20.00 10.18
CA ARG A 210 -11.46 -20.15 8.79
C ARG A 210 -11.03 -21.57 8.48
N VAL A 211 -10.23 -22.20 9.34
CA VAL A 211 -9.78 -23.58 9.14
C VAL A 211 -10.97 -24.54 9.15
N ALA A 212 -11.90 -24.41 10.10
CA ALA A 212 -13.11 -25.22 10.14
C ALA A 212 -13.94 -25.11 8.83
N ALA A 213 -14.13 -23.88 8.32
CA ALA A 213 -14.86 -23.65 7.08
C ALA A 213 -14.12 -24.21 5.84
N GLN A 214 -12.78 -24.10 5.81
CA GLN A 214 -11.96 -24.65 4.73
C GLN A 214 -12.01 -26.17 4.69
N LEU A 215 -11.97 -26.85 5.85
CA LEU A 215 -12.09 -28.30 5.93
C LEU A 215 -13.46 -28.79 5.44
N LYS A 216 -14.56 -28.15 5.89
CA LYS A 216 -15.92 -28.47 5.40
C LYS A 216 -16.03 -28.32 3.88
N ARG A 217 -15.51 -27.21 3.34
CA ARG A 217 -15.55 -26.93 1.90
C ARG A 217 -14.68 -27.92 1.12
N GLY A 218 -13.47 -28.20 1.59
CA GLY A 218 -12.52 -29.12 0.94
C GLY A 218 -13.05 -30.55 0.86
N LYS A 219 -13.69 -31.05 1.93
CA LYS A 219 -14.36 -32.35 1.91
C LYS A 219 -15.54 -32.38 0.94
N ARG A 220 -16.44 -31.37 1.00
CA ARG A 220 -17.62 -31.27 0.13
C ARG A 220 -17.27 -31.21 -1.36
N GLU A 221 -16.16 -30.57 -1.70
CA GLU A 221 -15.66 -30.43 -3.08
C GLU A 221 -14.77 -31.60 -3.53
N GLY A 222 -14.57 -32.62 -2.68
CA GLY A 222 -13.74 -33.78 -2.99
C GLY A 222 -12.25 -33.47 -3.14
N ARG A 223 -11.78 -32.32 -2.62
CA ARG A 223 -10.37 -31.89 -2.68
C ARG A 223 -9.50 -32.51 -1.58
N ILE A 224 -10.12 -33.07 -0.54
CA ILE A 224 -9.46 -33.69 0.61
C ILE A 224 -10.06 -35.09 0.74
N ASP A 225 -9.21 -36.12 0.79
CA ASP A 225 -9.64 -37.49 1.04
C ASP A 225 -9.98 -37.72 2.54
N GLU A 226 -10.62 -38.85 2.85
CA GLU A 226 -11.11 -39.13 4.20
C GLU A 226 -9.98 -39.27 5.23
N ALA A 227 -8.82 -39.81 4.83
CA ALA A 227 -7.68 -40.01 5.72
C ALA A 227 -7.01 -38.68 6.07
N GLU A 228 -6.83 -37.82 5.07
CA GLU A 228 -6.31 -36.48 5.24
C GLU A 228 -7.30 -35.58 6.01
N PHE A 229 -8.61 -35.72 5.76
CA PHE A 229 -9.64 -35.01 6.52
C PHE A 229 -9.60 -35.37 8.01
N LYS A 230 -9.55 -36.66 8.35
CA LYS A 230 -9.42 -37.13 9.73
C LYS A 230 -8.16 -36.58 10.42
N ARG A 231 -7.03 -36.55 9.71
CA ARG A 231 -5.77 -35.97 10.22
C ARG A 231 -5.88 -34.47 10.48
N LEU A 232 -6.49 -33.73 9.55
CA LEU A 232 -6.63 -32.27 9.66
C LEU A 232 -7.59 -31.87 10.80
N VAL A 233 -8.67 -32.63 11.01
CA VAL A 233 -9.61 -32.42 12.12
C VAL A 233 -8.95 -32.74 13.47
N THR A 234 -8.31 -33.91 13.59
CA THR A 234 -7.75 -34.37 14.88
C THR A 234 -6.52 -33.60 15.33
N ARG A 235 -5.71 -33.08 14.39
CA ARG A 235 -4.45 -32.41 14.71
C ARG A 235 -4.50 -30.89 14.50
N ASN A 236 -4.82 -30.45 13.28
CA ASN A 236 -4.69 -29.03 12.93
C ASN A 236 -5.82 -28.20 13.55
N LEU A 237 -7.06 -28.67 13.45
CA LEU A 237 -8.21 -27.95 13.98
C LEU A 237 -8.19 -27.91 15.51
N LEU A 238 -7.82 -29.02 16.16
CA LEU A 238 -7.62 -29.07 17.61
C LEU A 238 -6.52 -28.10 18.08
N GLN A 239 -5.41 -28.01 17.34
CA GLN A 239 -4.35 -27.06 17.65
C GLN A 239 -4.83 -25.61 17.51
N GLU A 240 -5.61 -25.26 16.49
CA GLU A 240 -6.24 -23.93 16.37
C GLU A 240 -7.25 -23.65 17.49
N LEU A 241 -7.95 -24.68 17.99
CA LEU A 241 -8.86 -24.54 19.12
C LEU A 241 -8.10 -24.18 20.40
N TYR A 242 -6.99 -24.87 20.68
CA TYR A 242 -6.14 -24.54 21.82
C TYR A 242 -5.57 -23.12 21.73
N ARG A 243 -5.17 -22.65 20.54
CA ARG A 243 -4.77 -21.24 20.37
C ARG A 243 -5.90 -20.28 20.72
N GLY A 244 -7.11 -20.55 20.26
CA GLY A 244 -8.30 -19.76 20.59
C GLY A 244 -8.59 -19.74 22.10
N MET A 245 -8.49 -20.89 22.77
CA MET A 245 -8.66 -20.99 24.22
C MET A 245 -7.56 -20.26 25.00
N ILE A 246 -6.31 -20.33 24.54
CA ILE A 246 -5.19 -19.58 25.13
C ILE A 246 -5.43 -18.08 25.01
N LEU A 247 -5.77 -17.57 23.83
CA LEU A 247 -6.06 -16.14 23.64
C LEU A 247 -7.24 -15.69 24.49
N LEU A 248 -8.31 -16.48 24.54
CA LEU A 248 -9.45 -16.16 25.40
C LEU A 248 -9.04 -16.11 26.87
N THR A 249 -8.23 -17.07 27.33
CA THR A 249 -7.74 -17.12 28.71
C THR A 249 -6.84 -15.93 29.02
N LEU A 250 -5.91 -15.59 28.12
CA LEU A 250 -4.99 -14.47 28.31
C LEU A 250 -5.70 -13.12 28.25
N GLY A 251 -6.67 -12.96 27.35
CA GLY A 251 -7.48 -11.74 27.24
C GLY A 251 -8.42 -11.53 28.43
N SER A 252 -8.91 -12.60 29.05
CA SER A 252 -9.87 -12.50 30.16
C SER A 252 -9.25 -12.56 31.56
N THR A 253 -8.14 -13.29 31.73
CA THR A 253 -7.53 -13.56 33.05
C THR A 253 -6.13 -12.94 33.20
N GLY A 254 -5.68 -12.19 32.19
CA GLY A 254 -4.37 -11.59 32.11
C GLY A 254 -3.25 -12.58 31.82
N SER A 255 -2.02 -12.14 32.04
CA SER A 255 -0.82 -12.91 31.71
C SER A 255 -0.68 -14.21 32.55
N LYS A 256 -0.22 -15.31 31.93
CA LYS A 256 -0.11 -16.65 32.54
C LYS A 256 1.13 -17.41 32.10
N THR A 257 1.59 -18.35 32.90
CA THR A 257 2.63 -19.32 32.52
C THR A 257 2.04 -20.54 31.79
N VAL A 258 2.88 -21.28 31.07
CA VAL A 258 2.47 -22.54 30.40
C VAL A 258 1.80 -23.54 31.37
N PRO A 259 2.35 -23.82 32.57
CA PRO A 259 1.69 -24.70 33.53
C PRO A 259 0.32 -24.19 33.99
N GLN A 260 0.17 -22.88 34.18
CA GLN A 260 -1.10 -22.28 34.57
C GLN A 260 -2.15 -22.43 33.46
N LEU A 261 -1.77 -22.15 32.21
CA LEU A 261 -2.65 -22.33 31.05
C LEU A 261 -3.02 -23.81 30.85
N ALA A 262 -2.07 -24.72 31.01
CA ALA A 262 -2.31 -26.16 30.92
C ALA A 262 -3.32 -26.65 31.97
N SER A 263 -3.21 -26.15 33.21
CA SER A 263 -4.17 -26.45 34.27
C SER A 263 -5.57 -25.88 33.99
N LEU A 264 -5.66 -24.68 33.41
CA LEU A 264 -6.94 -24.03 33.12
C LEU A 264 -7.66 -24.63 31.92
N ILE A 265 -6.91 -25.06 30.91
CA ILE A 265 -7.43 -25.65 29.66
C ILE A 265 -7.57 -27.18 29.78
N GLU A 266 -7.21 -27.76 30.94
CA GLU A 266 -7.26 -29.20 31.23
C GLU A 266 -6.51 -30.05 30.19
N THR A 267 -5.32 -29.59 29.78
CA THR A 267 -4.47 -30.26 28.79
C THR A 267 -3.02 -30.34 29.27
N THR A 268 -2.16 -31.01 28.50
CA THR A 268 -0.74 -31.17 28.83
C THR A 268 0.05 -29.88 28.61
N PRO A 269 1.05 -29.56 29.45
CA PRO A 269 1.96 -28.43 29.22
C PRO A 269 2.65 -28.49 27.84
N LYS A 270 2.85 -29.70 27.28
CA LYS A 270 3.44 -29.90 25.95
C LYS A 270 2.54 -29.37 24.83
N GLU A 271 1.23 -29.61 24.91
CA GLU A 271 0.25 -29.09 23.94
C GLU A 271 0.16 -27.57 23.99
N ILE A 272 0.08 -27.00 25.20
CA ILE A 272 0.10 -25.54 25.39
C ILE A 272 1.41 -24.93 24.89
N GLN A 273 2.56 -25.54 25.20
CA GLN A 273 3.86 -25.06 24.72
C GLN A 273 3.91 -25.07 23.18
N SER A 274 3.42 -26.12 22.53
CA SER A 274 3.38 -26.21 21.07
C SER A 274 2.47 -25.14 20.45
N ALA A 275 1.32 -24.88 21.07
CA ALA A 275 0.42 -23.81 20.66
C ALA A 275 1.10 -22.43 20.82
N ILE A 276 1.66 -22.13 22.00
CA ILE A 276 2.34 -20.85 22.30
C ILE A 276 3.51 -20.59 21.35
N VAL A 277 4.39 -21.58 21.09
CA VAL A 277 5.51 -21.41 20.16
C VAL A 277 5.01 -20.97 18.78
N SER A 278 3.94 -21.61 18.30
CA SER A 278 3.36 -21.23 17.02
C SER A 278 2.63 -19.88 17.07
N MET A 279 2.04 -19.50 18.19
CA MET A 279 1.37 -18.21 18.34
C MET A 279 2.36 -17.05 18.46
N ILE A 280 3.54 -17.27 19.06
CA ILE A 280 4.66 -16.30 19.05
C ILE A 280 5.11 -16.05 17.61
N GLN A 281 5.25 -17.09 16.79
CA GLN A 281 5.59 -16.94 15.36
C GLN A 281 4.53 -16.16 14.56
N ARG A 282 3.27 -16.19 15.03
CA ARG A 282 2.15 -15.44 14.45
C ARG A 282 1.95 -14.05 15.09
N SER A 283 2.80 -13.67 16.04
CA SER A 283 2.69 -12.42 16.82
C SER A 283 1.35 -12.28 17.57
N GLU A 284 0.77 -13.39 18.03
CA GLU A 284 -0.51 -13.40 18.78
C GLU A 284 -0.30 -13.35 20.30
N VAL A 285 0.82 -13.87 20.79
CA VAL A 285 1.25 -13.82 22.20
C VAL A 285 2.72 -13.46 22.31
N GLU A 286 3.06 -12.76 23.38
CA GLU A 286 4.43 -12.38 23.72
C GLU A 286 4.81 -12.80 25.14
N MET A 287 6.11 -12.95 25.38
CA MET A 287 6.64 -13.20 26.71
C MET A 287 6.84 -11.86 27.44
N VAL A 288 6.06 -11.63 28.49
CA VAL A 288 6.05 -10.36 29.24
C VAL A 288 6.93 -10.38 30.48
N GLY A 289 7.34 -11.55 30.97
CA GLY A 289 8.19 -11.65 32.16
C GLY A 289 8.46 -13.09 32.62
N LEU A 290 8.95 -13.22 33.85
CA LEU A 290 9.17 -14.49 34.55
C LEU A 290 8.41 -14.50 35.87
N ASN A 291 7.81 -15.64 36.22
CA ASN A 291 7.23 -15.90 37.54
C ASN A 291 7.86 -17.19 38.09
N GLY A 292 8.67 -17.06 39.15
CA GLY A 292 9.37 -18.21 39.74
C GLY A 292 10.30 -18.96 38.78
N GLY A 293 10.83 -18.27 37.75
CA GLY A 293 11.68 -18.87 36.70
C GLY A 293 10.92 -19.42 35.50
N ALA A 294 9.58 -19.47 35.53
CA ALA A 294 8.77 -19.87 34.39
C ALA A 294 8.39 -18.64 33.52
N PRO A 295 8.49 -18.72 32.17
CA PRO A 295 8.02 -17.68 31.27
C PRO A 295 6.53 -17.37 31.43
N VAL A 296 6.21 -16.09 31.54
CA VAL A 296 4.85 -15.54 31.58
C VAL A 296 4.50 -14.97 30.22
N PHE A 297 3.37 -15.38 29.67
CA PHE A 297 2.88 -14.98 28.36
C PHE A 297 1.63 -14.10 28.49
N ALA A 298 1.50 -13.11 27.62
CA ALA A 298 0.32 -12.27 27.46
C ALA A 298 -0.10 -12.22 25.99
N ALA A 299 -1.36 -11.90 25.73
CA ALA A 299 -1.83 -11.61 24.38
C ALA A 299 -1.13 -10.35 23.85
N VAL A 300 -0.69 -10.37 22.59
CA VAL A 300 -0.11 -9.19 21.96
C VAL A 300 -1.23 -8.18 21.71
N LEU A 301 -1.18 -7.05 22.39
CA LEU A 301 -2.08 -5.93 22.14
C LEU A 301 -1.64 -5.19 20.87
N ALA A 302 -2.62 -4.76 20.06
CA ALA A 302 -2.33 -3.95 18.88
C ALA A 302 -1.64 -2.62 19.25
N THR A 303 -1.96 -2.07 20.42
CA THR A 303 -1.31 -0.89 21.01
C THR A 303 -1.42 -0.93 22.54
N PRO A 304 -0.33 -0.72 23.30
CA PRO A 304 -0.41 -0.55 24.75
C PRO A 304 -1.23 0.73 25.09
N PRO A 305 -1.99 0.74 26.20
CA PRO A 305 -2.76 1.93 26.60
C PRO A 305 -1.90 3.19 26.69
N GLN A 306 -2.41 4.31 26.17
CA GLN A 306 -1.66 5.57 26.05
C GLN A 306 -1.20 6.07 27.42
N THR A 307 -2.04 5.92 28.43
CA THR A 307 -1.74 6.23 29.83
C THR A 307 -0.55 5.43 30.39
N THR A 308 -0.40 4.14 30.04
CA THR A 308 0.79 3.34 30.44
C THR A 308 2.06 3.91 29.82
N MET A 309 2.00 4.31 28.55
CA MET A 309 3.12 4.93 27.84
C MET A 309 3.49 6.31 28.43
N VAL A 310 2.50 7.08 28.86
CA VAL A 310 2.72 8.37 29.52
C VAL A 310 3.39 8.18 30.89
N VAL A 311 2.89 7.25 31.72
CA VAL A 311 3.51 6.95 33.03
C VAL A 311 4.98 6.56 32.87
N LYS A 312 5.30 5.76 31.84
CA LYS A 312 6.67 5.42 31.48
C LYS A 312 7.51 6.66 31.11
N GLY A 313 6.95 7.58 30.34
CA GLY A 313 7.62 8.85 30.00
C GLY A 313 7.90 9.72 31.24
N ILE A 314 6.92 9.81 32.14
CA ILE A 314 7.06 10.52 33.42
C ILE A 314 8.19 9.91 34.27
N LEU A 315 8.24 8.57 34.39
CA LEU A 315 9.32 7.88 35.10
C LEU A 315 10.71 8.23 34.58
N GLN A 316 10.87 8.34 33.26
CA GLN A 316 12.14 8.72 32.64
C GLN A 316 12.51 10.18 32.93
N GLN A 317 11.55 11.11 32.86
CA GLN A 317 11.77 12.51 33.20
C GLN A 317 12.18 12.67 34.68
N LEU A 318 11.49 12.00 35.59
CA LEU A 318 11.81 12.00 37.02
C LEU A 318 13.22 11.44 37.29
N ARG A 319 13.63 10.34 36.64
CA ARG A 319 15.01 9.81 36.73
C ARG A 319 16.07 10.82 36.30
N GLY A 320 15.80 11.59 35.24
CA GLY A 320 16.67 12.68 34.79
C GLY A 320 16.75 13.83 35.81
N MET A 321 15.61 14.19 36.40
CA MET A 321 15.50 15.25 37.41
C MET A 321 16.23 14.92 38.71
N VAL A 322 16.22 13.67 39.18
CA VAL A 322 16.87 13.27 40.45
C VAL A 322 18.34 13.71 40.50
N ARG A 323 19.04 13.70 39.36
CA ARG A 323 20.45 14.11 39.27
C ARG A 323 20.67 15.62 39.34
N SER A 324 19.63 16.41 39.08
CA SER A 324 19.69 17.87 39.00
C SER A 324 19.10 18.56 40.23
N LEU A 325 18.46 17.80 41.13
CA LEU A 325 17.86 18.27 42.37
C LEU A 325 18.74 17.88 43.56
N GLU A 326 18.86 18.80 44.52
CA GLU A 326 19.60 18.59 45.78
C GLU A 326 18.64 18.67 46.99
N GLY A 327 19.04 18.07 48.11
CA GLY A 327 18.29 18.14 49.37
C GLY A 327 16.92 17.45 49.34
N GLU A 328 15.94 18.06 50.00
CA GLU A 328 14.60 17.51 50.26
C GLU A 328 13.79 17.27 48.96
N SER A 329 13.99 18.10 47.94
CA SER A 329 13.39 17.95 46.61
C SER A 329 13.85 16.68 45.89
N SER A 330 15.13 16.31 46.03
CA SER A 330 15.68 15.06 45.45
C SER A 330 15.08 13.82 46.11
N ASN A 331 14.93 13.86 47.44
CA ASN A 331 14.34 12.76 48.21
C ASN A 331 12.86 12.55 47.86
N THR A 332 12.09 13.64 47.75
CA THR A 332 10.67 13.59 47.36
C THR A 332 10.49 12.93 45.99
N VAL A 333 11.33 13.31 45.00
CA VAL A 333 11.28 12.72 43.66
C VAL A 333 11.67 11.25 43.65
N LYS A 334 12.66 10.81 44.44
CA LYS A 334 13.04 9.40 44.54
C LYS A 334 11.89 8.52 45.08
N VAL A 335 11.21 8.97 46.13
CA VAL A 335 10.06 8.25 46.71
C VAL A 335 8.92 8.15 45.70
N VAL A 336 8.64 9.23 44.98
CA VAL A 336 7.65 9.26 43.89
C VAL A 336 8.03 8.30 42.76
N LEU A 337 9.30 8.26 42.38
CA LEU A 337 9.82 7.38 41.34
C LEU A 337 9.59 5.91 41.68
N GLU A 338 9.99 5.45 42.86
CA GLU A 338 9.82 4.05 43.31
C GLU A 338 8.35 3.62 43.35
N ARG A 339 7.44 4.53 43.73
CA ARG A 339 6.00 4.28 43.73
C ARG A 339 5.44 4.16 42.30
N LEU A 340 5.82 5.08 41.41
CA LEU A 340 5.40 5.04 40.01
C LEU A 340 5.98 3.84 39.25
N GLU A 341 7.17 3.35 39.59
CA GLU A 341 7.74 2.13 38.99
C GLU A 341 6.89 0.90 39.31
N ARG A 342 6.40 0.79 40.56
CA ARG A 342 5.45 -0.26 40.95
C ARG A 342 4.12 -0.13 40.22
N VAL A 343 3.59 1.10 40.11
CA VAL A 343 2.37 1.38 39.34
C VAL A 343 2.53 0.96 37.87
N HIS A 344 3.64 1.32 37.23
CA HIS A 344 3.90 0.95 35.84
C HIS A 344 3.98 -0.56 35.66
N GLY A 345 4.66 -1.29 36.56
CA GLY A 345 4.69 -2.75 36.53
C GLY A 345 3.30 -3.38 36.64
N ARG A 346 2.43 -2.83 37.51
CA ARG A 346 1.04 -3.27 37.68
C ARG A 346 0.19 -3.01 36.43
N LEU A 347 0.30 -1.82 35.83
CA LEU A 347 -0.39 -1.47 34.58
C LEU A 347 0.03 -2.38 33.41
N GLN A 348 1.33 -2.72 33.32
CA GLN A 348 1.82 -3.68 32.30
C GLN A 348 1.21 -5.07 32.47
N LEU A 349 0.95 -5.51 33.71
CA LEU A 349 0.33 -6.80 33.99
C LEU A 349 -1.18 -6.80 33.69
N LEU A 350 -1.86 -5.68 33.92
CA LEU A 350 -3.27 -5.50 33.57
C LEU A 350 -3.50 -5.57 32.07
N SER A 351 -2.57 -5.02 31.27
CA SER A 351 -2.58 -4.97 29.80
C SER A 351 -3.72 -4.15 29.20
N GLU A 352 -4.98 -4.48 29.47
CA GLU A 352 -6.19 -3.74 29.05
C GLU A 352 -6.92 -3.15 30.27
N TYR A 353 -7.27 -1.87 30.21
CA TYR A 353 -8.07 -1.18 31.21
C TYR A 353 -8.68 0.10 30.62
N ASP A 354 -9.73 0.63 31.25
CA ASP A 354 -10.36 1.89 30.86
C ASP A 354 -9.43 3.07 31.14
N GLU A 355 -8.99 3.79 30.12
CA GLU A 355 -8.05 4.90 30.30
C GLU A 355 -8.69 6.14 30.94
N THR A 356 -10.01 6.28 30.90
CA THR A 356 -10.71 7.52 31.26
C THR A 356 -10.39 7.99 32.68
N LYS A 357 -10.50 7.11 33.67
CA LYS A 357 -10.24 7.47 35.09
C LYS A 357 -8.76 7.66 35.42
N LEU A 358 -7.86 7.13 34.59
CA LEU A 358 -6.40 7.28 34.77
C LEU A 358 -5.87 8.52 34.02
N SER A 359 -6.54 8.95 32.95
CA SER A 359 -6.09 10.00 32.05
C SER A 359 -5.87 11.34 32.74
N GLU A 360 -6.84 11.82 33.52
CA GLU A 360 -6.76 13.08 34.26
C GLU A 360 -5.58 13.13 35.26
N PRO A 361 -5.45 12.19 36.23
CA PRO A 361 -4.36 12.25 37.20
C PRO A 361 -2.99 12.04 36.55
N VAL A 362 -2.89 11.23 35.48
CA VAL A 362 -1.64 11.01 34.74
C VAL A 362 -1.26 12.22 33.87
N ASN A 363 -2.23 12.89 33.24
CA ASN A 363 -1.99 14.14 32.50
C ASN A 363 -1.52 15.25 33.44
N ARG A 364 -2.19 15.40 34.59
CA ARG A 364 -1.80 16.38 35.61
C ARG A 364 -0.40 16.11 36.16
N LEU A 365 -0.07 14.83 36.38
CA LEU A 365 1.28 14.42 36.76
C LEU A 365 2.31 14.77 35.66
N ARG A 366 1.99 14.55 34.38
CA ARG A 366 2.83 14.92 33.24
C ARG A 366 3.07 16.43 33.18
N GLU A 367 2.03 17.23 33.36
CA GLU A 367 2.11 18.69 33.32
C GLU A 367 3.01 19.24 34.44
N LEU A 368 2.86 18.73 35.67
CA LEU A 368 3.71 19.15 36.79
C LEU A 368 5.17 18.73 36.62
N VAL A 369 5.42 17.51 36.13
CA VAL A 369 6.79 17.06 35.84
C VAL A 369 7.40 17.83 34.67
N GLY A 370 6.60 18.16 33.66
CA GLY A 370 7.00 18.99 32.53
C GLY A 370 7.40 20.40 32.97
N SER A 371 6.57 21.06 33.78
CA SER A 371 6.81 22.43 34.26
C SER A 371 8.03 22.52 35.18
N VAL A 372 8.25 21.51 36.03
CA VAL A 372 9.47 21.41 36.85
C VAL A 372 10.69 21.20 35.96
N THR A 373 10.60 20.31 34.97
CA THR A 373 11.70 20.05 34.03
C THR A 373 12.07 21.31 33.26
N GLU A 374 11.08 22.05 32.75
CA GLU A 374 11.30 23.30 32.03
C GLU A 374 11.93 24.38 32.92
N SER A 375 11.46 24.50 34.17
CA SER A 375 12.02 25.44 35.14
C SER A 375 13.47 25.13 35.48
N LEU A 376 13.81 23.84 35.67
CA LEU A 376 15.20 23.39 35.88
C LEU A 376 16.08 23.64 34.65
N LEU A 377 15.53 23.50 33.44
CA LEU A 377 16.23 23.79 32.18
C LEU A 377 16.40 25.30 31.92
N LYS A 378 15.56 26.16 32.51
CA LYS A 378 15.67 27.63 32.42
C LYS A 378 16.63 28.22 33.46
N ALA A 379 16.78 27.59 34.62
CA ALA A 379 17.61 28.09 35.73
C ALA A 379 19.14 28.01 35.51
N LYS A 380 19.62 27.34 34.45
CA LYS A 380 21.07 27.22 34.14
C LYS A 380 21.43 27.89 32.81
N THR A 381 21.56 29.22 32.78
CA THR A 381 21.99 29.96 31.57
C THR A 381 23.52 30.11 31.48
N SER A 382 24.15 29.36 30.57
CA SER A 382 25.45 29.64 29.92
C SER A 382 25.45 28.93 28.55
N ASP A 383 26.36 29.22 27.61
CA ASP A 383 26.47 28.52 26.30
C ASP A 383 26.50 26.98 26.39
N LYS A 384 26.95 26.43 27.53
CA LYS A 384 26.86 24.99 27.81
C LYS A 384 25.42 24.49 27.93
N SER A 385 24.45 25.36 28.14
CA SER A 385 23.01 25.07 28.32
C SER A 385 22.31 24.70 27.04
N GLU A 386 22.69 25.26 25.89
CA GLU A 386 22.05 24.91 24.62
C GLU A 386 22.56 23.54 24.15
N GLU A 387 23.86 23.29 24.32
CA GLU A 387 24.49 21.99 24.10
C GLU A 387 23.99 20.94 25.11
N LEU A 388 23.81 21.30 26.40
CA LEU A 388 23.16 20.44 27.41
C LEU A 388 21.68 20.20 27.12
N ARG A 389 20.93 21.20 26.64
CA ARG A 389 19.53 21.02 26.24
C ARG A 389 19.43 20.07 25.06
N LEU A 390 20.27 20.26 24.04
CA LEU A 390 20.35 19.36 22.90
C LEU A 390 20.74 17.94 23.34
N LEU A 391 21.72 17.79 24.23
CA LEU A 391 22.14 16.49 24.78
C LEU A 391 21.08 15.83 25.67
N VAL A 392 20.38 16.59 26.51
CA VAL A 392 19.32 16.08 27.40
C VAL A 392 18.10 15.68 26.57
N SER A 393 17.67 16.51 25.62
CA SER A 393 16.59 16.20 24.69
C SER A 393 16.95 15.01 23.80
N ALA A 394 18.18 14.94 23.30
CA ALA A 394 18.66 13.80 22.52
C ALA A 394 18.76 12.53 23.38
N GLY A 395 19.14 12.67 24.65
CA GLY A 395 19.10 11.60 25.63
C GLY A 395 17.68 11.09 25.86
N LEU A 396 16.70 11.98 26.05
CA LEU A 396 15.29 11.61 26.19
C LEU A 396 14.75 10.91 24.93
N GLU A 397 15.11 11.40 23.74
CA GLU A 397 14.78 10.77 22.46
C GLU A 397 15.42 9.38 22.33
N ALA A 398 16.68 9.23 22.76
CA ALA A 398 17.40 7.96 22.82
C ALA A 398 16.76 6.98 23.83
N PHE A 399 16.27 7.48 24.96
CA PHE A 399 15.61 6.71 26.02
C PHE A 399 14.18 6.28 25.65
N ALA A 400 13.49 7.04 24.80
CA ALA A 400 12.21 6.64 24.24
C ALA A 400 12.35 5.40 23.33
N ARG A 401 13.54 5.13 22.80
CA ARG A 401 13.80 3.98 21.93
C ARG A 401 13.96 2.67 22.73
N PHE A 402 13.24 1.66 22.27
CA PHE A 402 13.12 0.33 22.88
C PHE A 402 14.46 -0.36 23.16
N ARG A 403 15.48 -0.16 22.31
CA ARG A 403 16.76 -0.84 22.43
C ARG A 403 17.66 -0.31 23.56
N LEU A 404 17.71 1.01 23.78
CA LEU A 404 18.47 1.57 24.91
C LEU A 404 17.80 1.19 26.24
N LYS A 405 16.46 1.20 26.25
CA LYS A 405 15.66 0.70 27.37
C LYS A 405 16.00 -0.76 27.71
N ILE A 406 16.02 -1.66 26.72
CA ILE A 406 16.40 -3.06 26.94
C ILE A 406 17.84 -3.19 27.41
N ALA A 407 18.78 -2.45 26.81
CA ALA A 407 20.19 -2.53 27.17
C ALA A 407 20.41 -2.13 28.63
N LEU A 408 19.73 -1.09 29.11
CA LEU A 408 19.81 -0.64 30.50
C LEU A 408 19.04 -1.54 31.47
N GLU A 409 17.90 -2.12 31.06
CA GLU A 409 17.08 -3.00 31.92
C GLU A 409 17.65 -4.43 32.01
N LYS A 410 18.08 -5.01 30.88
CA LYS A 410 18.54 -6.40 30.80
C LYS A 410 20.06 -6.54 30.84
N GLY A 411 20.80 -5.50 30.48
CA GLY A 411 22.26 -5.54 30.45
C GLY A 411 22.93 -5.82 31.80
N PRO A 412 22.47 -5.24 32.92
CA PRO A 412 22.99 -5.59 34.25
C PRO A 412 22.81 -7.07 34.59
N HIS A 413 21.76 -7.72 34.08
CA HIS A 413 21.54 -9.16 34.26
C HIS A 413 22.49 -10.04 33.44
N LEU A 414 23.06 -9.54 32.34
CA LEU A 414 24.07 -10.26 31.55
C LEU A 414 25.46 -10.24 32.20
N VAL A 415 25.70 -9.28 33.09
CA VAL A 415 26.94 -9.15 33.88
C VAL A 415 26.82 -9.89 35.21
N THR A 416 25.64 -9.81 35.86
CA THR A 416 25.42 -10.41 37.19
C THR A 416 24.93 -11.86 37.12
N GLY A 417 24.05 -12.18 36.16
CA GLY A 417 23.51 -13.51 35.90
C GLY A 417 24.27 -14.28 34.81
N THR A 418 24.04 -15.60 34.75
CA THR A 418 24.52 -16.46 33.67
C THR A 418 23.60 -16.38 32.46
N ASN A 419 24.17 -16.22 31.26
CA ASN A 419 23.39 -16.26 30.02
C ASN A 419 22.85 -17.69 29.75
N ALA A 420 22.09 -17.87 28.65
CA ALA A 420 21.54 -19.18 28.26
C ALA A 420 22.59 -20.29 28.03
N TYR A 421 23.88 -19.93 28.00
CA TYR A 421 25.04 -20.81 27.82
C TYR A 421 25.88 -20.95 29.10
N GLY A 422 25.46 -20.37 30.23
CA GLY A 422 26.18 -20.45 31.50
C GLY A 422 27.32 -19.45 31.68
N GLU A 423 27.54 -18.55 30.72
CA GLU A 423 28.64 -17.59 30.72
C GLU A 423 28.19 -16.21 31.25
N LYS A 424 29.13 -15.47 31.85
CA LYS A 424 28.93 -14.09 32.31
C LYS A 424 29.66 -13.13 31.38
N LEU A 425 29.01 -12.03 31.04
CA LEU A 425 29.66 -10.98 30.27
C LEU A 425 30.64 -10.21 31.18
N ASP A 426 31.87 -10.01 30.71
CA ASP A 426 32.88 -9.21 31.41
C ASP A 426 32.34 -7.78 31.65
N PRO A 427 32.34 -7.28 32.90
CA PRO A 427 31.91 -5.92 33.23
C PRO A 427 32.57 -4.82 32.40
N ASP A 428 33.86 -4.95 32.07
CA ASP A 428 34.61 -3.93 31.33
C ASP A 428 34.31 -3.96 29.83
N VAL A 429 33.96 -5.13 29.31
CA VAL A 429 33.47 -5.29 27.93
C VAL A 429 32.04 -4.74 27.85
N TYR A 430 31.18 -5.04 28.83
CA TYR A 430 29.84 -4.50 28.92
C TYR A 430 29.85 -2.98 28.99
N LYS A 431 30.70 -2.39 29.85
CA LYS A 431 30.84 -0.94 29.97
C LYS A 431 31.23 -0.28 28.64
N ARG A 432 32.24 -0.81 27.95
CA ARG A 432 32.64 -0.32 26.61
C ARG A 432 31.53 -0.43 25.56
N ILE A 433 30.80 -1.55 25.55
CA ILE A 433 29.66 -1.75 24.65
C ILE A 433 28.57 -0.73 24.98
N MET A 434 28.26 -0.51 26.25
CA MET A 434 27.23 0.43 26.69
C MET A 434 27.60 1.89 26.41
N ASP A 435 28.85 2.28 26.64
CA ASP A 435 29.34 3.64 26.34
C ASP A 435 29.21 3.91 24.84
N THR A 436 29.71 2.99 24.01
CA THR A 436 29.57 3.09 22.55
C THR A 436 28.11 3.09 22.10
N TYR A 437 27.25 2.29 22.75
CA TYR A 437 25.84 2.20 22.42
C TYR A 437 25.08 3.49 22.79
N LEU A 438 25.36 4.06 23.96
CA LEU A 438 24.82 5.32 24.46
C LEU A 438 25.20 6.47 23.53
N ASP A 439 26.48 6.60 23.18
CA ASP A 439 26.97 7.64 22.27
C ASP A 439 26.23 7.57 20.93
N ASN A 440 26.11 6.37 20.37
CA ASN A 440 25.41 6.15 19.11
C ASN A 440 23.92 6.51 19.15
N GLU A 441 23.24 6.27 20.28
CA GLU A 441 21.82 6.61 20.42
C GLU A 441 21.62 8.10 20.68
N ILE A 442 22.49 8.72 21.47
CA ILE A 442 22.50 10.18 21.70
C ILE A 442 22.73 10.91 20.37
N GLU A 443 23.73 10.51 19.59
CA GLU A 443 24.01 11.09 18.27
C GLU A 443 22.81 10.97 17.31
N ARG A 444 22.11 9.82 17.31
CA ARG A 444 20.87 9.67 16.54
C ARG A 444 19.72 10.52 17.09
N GLY A 445 19.67 10.73 18.40
CA GLY A 445 18.70 11.64 19.04
C GLY A 445 18.91 13.08 18.60
N ILE A 446 20.18 13.53 18.58
CA ILE A 446 20.59 14.85 18.09
C ILE A 446 20.17 15.02 16.62
N ILE A 447 20.45 14.04 15.77
CA ILE A 447 20.08 14.10 14.35
C ILE A 447 18.56 14.23 14.18
N LEU A 448 17.76 13.43 14.90
CA LEU A 448 16.29 13.54 14.80
C LEU A 448 15.78 14.90 15.28
N LEU A 449 16.33 15.45 16.36
CA LEU A 449 15.94 16.76 16.87
C LEU A 449 16.25 17.86 15.86
N LEU A 450 17.45 17.84 15.26
CA LEU A 450 17.84 18.81 14.25
C LEU A 450 16.92 18.77 13.03
N ILE A 451 16.62 17.57 12.51
CA ILE A 451 15.64 17.40 11.42
C ILE A 451 14.26 17.89 11.87
N ARG A 452 13.87 17.64 13.11
CA ARG A 452 12.55 18.07 13.60
C ARG A 452 12.42 19.59 13.72
N GLU A 453 13.44 20.26 14.20
CA GLU A 453 13.41 21.70 14.43
C GLU A 453 13.63 22.49 13.14
N HIS A 454 14.42 21.95 12.21
CA HIS A 454 14.89 22.68 11.03
C HIS A 454 14.34 22.15 9.70
N GLY A 455 13.55 21.08 9.73
CA GLY A 455 12.98 20.42 8.55
C GLY A 455 13.95 19.43 7.90
N ALA A 456 13.62 18.98 6.69
CA ALA A 456 14.42 18.00 5.96
C ALA A 456 15.86 18.49 5.72
N MET A 457 16.86 17.66 6.08
CA MET A 457 18.28 18.05 6.03
C MET A 457 19.15 17.02 5.31
N SER A 458 20.25 17.46 4.72
CA SER A 458 21.26 16.56 4.17
C SER A 458 22.27 16.09 5.24
N ALA A 459 23.02 15.02 4.93
CA ALA A 459 24.11 14.56 5.80
C ALA A 459 25.19 15.63 6.04
N LYS A 460 25.39 16.55 5.08
CA LYS A 460 26.34 17.66 5.19
C LYS A 460 25.85 18.69 6.20
N ASP A 461 24.60 19.15 6.04
CA ASP A 461 24.02 20.16 6.92
C ASP A 461 23.92 19.65 8.37
N LEU A 462 23.60 18.37 8.53
CA LEU A 462 23.55 17.72 9.84
C LEU A 462 24.93 17.61 10.48
N ALA A 463 25.98 17.35 9.72
CA ALA A 463 27.36 17.29 10.24
C ALA A 463 27.81 18.67 10.76
N GLU A 464 27.52 19.73 10.00
CA GLU A 464 27.87 21.10 10.39
C GLU A 464 27.13 21.53 11.66
N LYS A 465 25.83 21.21 11.78
CA LYS A 465 25.00 21.61 12.93
C LYS A 465 25.18 20.75 14.18
N SER A 466 25.39 19.45 14.02
CA SER A 466 25.56 18.52 15.16
C SER A 466 27.00 18.45 15.68
N ARG A 467 27.97 18.98 14.93
CA ARG A 467 29.42 18.78 15.15
C ARG A 467 29.85 17.31 15.10
N ILE A 468 28.99 16.41 14.61
CA ILE A 468 29.31 14.98 14.39
C ILE A 468 29.98 14.85 13.01
N PRO A 469 31.06 14.06 12.86
CA PRO A 469 31.69 13.85 11.56
C PRO A 469 30.70 13.36 10.50
N GLN A 470 30.76 13.91 9.28
CA GLN A 470 29.80 13.63 8.21
C GLN A 470 29.63 12.14 7.89
N ASN A 471 30.73 11.37 7.88
CA ASN A 471 30.69 9.92 7.67
C ASN A 471 29.92 9.19 8.78
N ARG A 472 30.04 9.69 10.01
CA ARG A 472 29.33 9.16 11.17
C ARG A 472 27.85 9.52 11.10
N VAL A 473 27.51 10.77 10.79
CA VAL A 473 26.12 11.20 10.51
C VAL A 473 25.48 10.34 9.42
N LEU A 474 26.16 10.12 8.29
CA LEU A 474 25.67 9.28 7.21
C LEU A 474 25.39 7.84 7.68
N SER A 475 26.27 7.26 8.49
CA SER A 475 26.06 5.91 9.05
C SER A 475 24.80 5.85 9.94
N HIS A 476 24.54 6.90 10.72
CA HIS A 476 23.34 7.02 11.54
C HIS A 476 22.08 7.20 10.67
N LEU A 477 22.13 8.05 9.64
CA LEU A 477 21.02 8.28 8.71
C LEU A 477 20.63 7.00 7.97
N LEU A 478 21.61 6.23 7.46
CA LEU A 478 21.35 4.95 6.79
C LEU A 478 20.70 3.94 7.75
N ARG A 479 21.18 3.87 8.99
CA ARG A 479 20.60 2.98 10.00
C ARG A 479 19.20 3.41 10.43
N MET A 480 18.96 4.71 10.60
CA MET A 480 17.63 5.25 10.95
C MET A 480 16.64 5.13 9.79
N LYS A 481 17.09 5.27 8.54
CA LYS A 481 16.27 4.99 7.35
C LYS A 481 15.88 3.51 7.26
N ARG A 482 16.82 2.60 7.53
CA ARG A 482 16.53 1.15 7.57
C ARG A 482 15.54 0.79 8.67
N ASP A 483 15.62 1.48 9.80
CA ASP A 483 14.71 1.31 10.93
C ASP A 483 13.42 2.15 10.76
N GLU A 484 13.14 2.66 9.54
CA GLU A 484 11.95 3.45 9.14
C GLU A 484 11.68 4.73 9.94
N LEU A 485 12.69 5.24 10.65
CA LEU A 485 12.61 6.49 11.42
C LEU A 485 12.80 7.73 10.54
N LEU A 486 13.21 7.55 9.29
CA LEU A 486 13.47 8.63 8.34
C LEU A 486 12.91 8.29 6.95
N THR A 487 12.38 9.29 6.28
CA THR A 487 11.94 9.27 4.88
C THR A 487 12.83 10.15 4.03
N THR A 488 13.00 9.81 2.76
CA THR A 488 13.70 10.67 1.78
C THR A 488 12.69 11.53 1.04
N VAL A 489 12.84 12.84 1.13
CA VAL A 489 11.88 13.83 0.57
C VAL A 489 12.38 14.51 -0.70
N GLY A 490 13.67 14.38 -1.03
CA GLY A 490 14.22 14.94 -2.26
C GLY A 490 15.74 14.99 -2.27
N GLU A 491 16.29 15.80 -3.17
CA GLU A 491 17.72 16.03 -3.33
C GLU A 491 18.01 17.54 -3.39
N THR A 492 19.14 17.97 -2.85
CA THR A 492 19.62 19.35 -2.93
C THR A 492 21.13 19.34 -3.13
N HIS A 493 21.61 19.97 -4.21
CA HIS A 493 23.03 20.05 -4.59
C HIS A 493 23.77 18.69 -4.64
N GLY A 494 23.13 17.60 -5.09
CA GLY A 494 23.75 16.27 -5.11
C GLY A 494 23.58 15.46 -3.82
N TYR A 495 22.96 16.02 -2.78
CA TYR A 495 22.76 15.37 -1.49
C TYR A 495 21.29 15.04 -1.22
N VAL A 496 21.05 13.81 -0.76
CA VAL A 496 19.70 13.34 -0.37
C VAL A 496 19.25 14.02 0.92
N LEU A 497 18.01 14.53 0.91
CA LEU A 497 17.35 15.12 2.06
C LEU A 497 16.58 14.06 2.85
N TYR A 498 16.80 14.02 4.16
CA TYR A 498 16.15 13.12 5.10
C TYR A 498 15.19 13.89 6.00
N ASP A 499 14.01 13.33 6.23
CA ASP A 499 12.98 13.90 7.10
C ASP A 499 12.39 12.83 8.04
N VAL A 500 11.77 13.25 9.14
CA VAL A 500 11.13 12.37 10.12
C VAL A 500 9.65 12.20 9.78
N PRO A 501 9.14 10.97 9.63
CA PRO A 501 7.70 10.74 9.44
C PRO A 501 6.94 11.20 10.69
N ARG A 502 6.11 12.24 10.54
CA ARG A 502 5.21 12.73 11.59
C ARG A 502 3.76 12.41 11.26
N VAL A 503 2.97 12.16 12.30
CA VAL A 503 1.51 12.23 12.18
C VAL A 503 1.15 13.71 12.12
N PRO A 504 0.66 14.22 10.98
CA PRO A 504 0.29 15.63 10.88
C PRO A 504 -0.85 15.94 11.84
N SER A 505 -0.78 17.08 12.50
CA SER A 505 -1.89 17.60 13.32
C SER A 505 -3.13 17.85 12.46
N GLU A 506 -4.31 17.91 13.07
CA GLU A 506 -5.56 18.24 12.36
C GLU A 506 -5.45 19.58 11.61
N SER A 507 -4.75 20.56 12.18
CA SER A 507 -4.44 21.85 11.57
C SER A 507 -3.54 21.73 10.34
N GLU A 508 -2.51 20.88 10.40
CA GLU A 508 -1.58 20.62 9.29
C GLU A 508 -2.27 19.86 8.14
N VAL A 509 -3.09 18.85 8.45
CA VAL A 509 -3.91 18.15 7.46
C VAL A 509 -4.89 19.12 6.79
N THR A 510 -5.57 19.93 7.59
CA THR A 510 -6.52 20.94 7.11
C THR A 510 -5.84 21.93 6.18
N LEU A 511 -4.69 22.50 6.58
CA LEU A 511 -3.95 23.46 5.75
C LEU A 511 -3.51 22.84 4.41
N LYS A 512 -3.04 21.59 4.44
CA LYS A 512 -2.61 20.88 3.23
C LYS A 512 -3.78 20.67 2.26
N VAL A 513 -4.91 20.18 2.76
CA VAL A 513 -6.12 19.96 1.95
C VAL A 513 -6.63 21.27 1.38
N VAL A 514 -6.75 22.31 2.21
CA VAL A 514 -7.26 23.63 1.83
C VAL A 514 -6.40 24.28 0.74
N SER A 515 -5.07 24.28 0.91
CA SER A 515 -4.15 24.91 -0.05
C SER A 515 -4.09 24.17 -1.39
N GLU A 516 -4.21 22.84 -1.40
CA GLU A 516 -4.31 22.06 -2.65
C GLU A 516 -5.63 22.32 -3.38
N ILE A 517 -6.74 22.33 -2.65
CA ILE A 517 -8.07 22.51 -3.23
C ILE A 517 -8.29 23.95 -3.72
N ALA A 518 -7.71 24.94 -3.06
CA ALA A 518 -7.73 26.33 -3.52
C ALA A 518 -7.18 26.48 -4.94
N LEU A 519 -6.04 25.85 -5.23
CA LEU A 519 -5.42 25.87 -6.55
C LEU A 519 -6.29 25.15 -7.60
N GLN A 520 -6.76 23.94 -7.27
CA GLN A 520 -7.63 23.16 -8.17
C GLN A 520 -8.92 23.91 -8.51
N LEU A 521 -9.54 24.57 -7.53
CA LEU A 521 -10.75 25.37 -7.73
C LEU A 521 -10.47 26.65 -8.53
N ALA A 522 -9.34 27.33 -8.31
CA ALA A 522 -8.97 28.51 -9.08
C ALA A 522 -8.77 28.17 -10.58
N GLU A 523 -8.04 27.08 -10.87
CA GLU A 523 -7.85 26.58 -12.24
C GLU A 523 -9.18 26.15 -12.88
N ALA A 524 -10.00 25.38 -12.16
CA ALA A 524 -11.29 24.93 -12.66
C ALA A 524 -12.28 26.08 -12.88
N LYS A 525 -12.28 27.11 -12.02
CA LYS A 525 -13.12 28.31 -12.15
C LYS A 525 -12.74 29.14 -13.38
N SER A 526 -11.45 29.35 -13.60
CA SER A 526 -10.93 30.06 -14.79
C SER A 526 -11.28 29.28 -16.07
N GLU A 527 -11.06 27.97 -16.07
CA GLU A 527 -11.36 27.09 -17.19
C GLU A 527 -12.86 27.02 -17.51
N LEU A 528 -13.70 26.85 -16.48
CA LEU A 528 -15.15 26.78 -16.64
C LEU A 528 -15.71 28.10 -17.18
N SER A 529 -15.20 29.24 -16.69
CA SER A 529 -15.60 30.57 -17.18
C SER A 529 -15.23 30.74 -18.66
N ARG A 530 -14.05 30.29 -19.07
CA ARG A 530 -13.60 30.32 -20.47
C ARG A 530 -14.47 29.46 -21.38
N ILE A 531 -14.77 28.23 -20.95
CA ILE A 531 -15.57 27.27 -21.73
C ILE A 531 -17.00 27.80 -21.93
N LEU A 532 -17.60 28.44 -20.92
CA LEU A 532 -18.99 28.89 -20.99
C LEU A 532 -19.19 30.15 -21.85
N GLN A 533 -18.13 30.96 -22.04
CA GLN A 533 -18.16 32.09 -22.97
C GLN A 533 -18.41 31.62 -24.41
N ASP A 534 -17.69 30.59 -24.86
CA ASP A 534 -17.76 30.04 -26.23
C ASP A 534 -17.74 28.50 -26.22
N LEU A 535 -18.87 27.89 -25.85
CA LEU A 535 -19.00 26.44 -25.69
C LEU A 535 -19.09 25.73 -27.05
N LYS A 536 -18.02 25.02 -27.44
CA LYS A 536 -17.98 24.21 -28.67
C LYS A 536 -18.18 22.72 -28.38
N PRO A 537 -18.57 21.91 -29.40
CA PRO A 537 -18.76 20.46 -29.22
C PRO A 537 -17.53 19.73 -28.65
N GLN A 538 -16.33 20.15 -29.06
CA GLN A 538 -15.05 19.59 -28.59
C GLN A 538 -14.76 19.88 -27.11
N ASP A 539 -15.39 20.92 -26.53
CA ASP A 539 -15.11 21.37 -25.17
C ASP A 539 -16.01 20.67 -24.13
N ILE A 540 -16.98 19.84 -24.53
CA ILE A 540 -17.91 19.14 -23.62
C ILE A 540 -17.15 18.23 -22.64
N GLY A 541 -16.08 17.57 -23.09
CA GLY A 541 -15.23 16.77 -22.22
C GLY A 541 -14.52 17.61 -21.17
N ARG A 542 -14.05 18.80 -21.56
CA ARG A 542 -13.39 19.75 -20.65
C ARG A 542 -14.39 20.36 -19.67
N LEU A 543 -15.60 20.69 -20.14
CA LEU A 543 -16.71 21.16 -19.31
C LEU A 543 -17.06 20.16 -18.21
N ALA A 544 -17.23 18.88 -18.57
CA ALA A 544 -17.54 17.81 -17.62
C ALA A 544 -16.41 17.65 -16.58
N ASN A 545 -15.14 17.66 -17.03
CA ASN A 545 -13.99 17.56 -16.14
C ASN A 545 -13.91 18.75 -15.17
N SER A 546 -14.10 19.99 -15.65
CA SER A 546 -14.09 21.19 -14.79
C SER A 546 -15.19 21.11 -13.72
N LEU A 547 -16.42 20.75 -14.10
CA LEU A 547 -17.54 20.57 -13.16
C LEU A 547 -17.29 19.43 -12.15
N GLU A 548 -16.60 18.37 -12.58
CA GLU A 548 -16.23 17.25 -11.71
C GLU A 548 -15.17 17.66 -10.67
N VAL A 549 -14.24 18.56 -11.02
CA VAL A 549 -13.29 19.15 -10.05
C VAL A 549 -14.05 19.88 -8.94
N PHE A 550 -15.09 20.66 -9.26
CA PHE A 550 -15.93 21.30 -8.25
C PHE A 550 -16.65 20.29 -7.35
N SER A 551 -17.23 19.23 -7.91
CA SER A 551 -17.89 18.17 -7.14
C SER A 551 -16.92 17.47 -6.18
N ARG A 552 -15.73 17.09 -6.66
CA ARG A 552 -14.71 16.41 -5.85
C ARG A 552 -14.10 17.33 -4.79
N ALA A 553 -13.91 18.60 -5.12
CA ALA A 553 -13.44 19.62 -4.19
C ALA A 553 -14.42 19.82 -3.04
N ARG A 554 -15.72 19.93 -3.35
CA ARG A 554 -16.80 20.01 -2.35
C ARG A 554 -16.77 18.82 -1.39
N ASP A 555 -16.67 17.59 -1.88
CA ASP A 555 -16.61 16.38 -1.04
C ASP A 555 -15.39 16.36 -0.10
N LYS A 556 -14.24 16.88 -0.56
CA LYS A 556 -13.03 17.00 0.26
C LYS A 556 -13.16 18.11 1.30
N LEU A 557 -13.73 19.26 0.92
CA LEU A 557 -13.94 20.40 1.81
C LEU A 557 -15.00 20.12 2.89
N ALA A 558 -16.01 19.29 2.62
CA ALA A 558 -16.97 18.84 3.62
C ALA A 558 -16.35 18.04 4.78
N ARG A 559 -15.14 17.49 4.59
CA ARG A 559 -14.40 16.78 5.63
C ARG A 559 -13.49 17.70 6.45
N VAL A 560 -13.30 18.94 6.02
CA VAL A 560 -12.46 19.92 6.72
C VAL A 560 -13.20 20.41 7.96
N ARG A 561 -12.52 20.31 9.10
CA ARG A 561 -13.01 20.80 10.39
C ARG A 561 -12.03 21.82 10.95
N VAL A 562 -12.57 22.88 11.54
CA VAL A 562 -11.79 23.93 12.19
C VAL A 562 -12.34 24.07 13.60
N GLY A 563 -11.52 23.74 14.61
CA GLY A 563 -11.97 23.68 16.01
C GLY A 563 -13.08 22.65 16.25
N GLY A 564 -13.04 21.51 15.54
CA GLY A 564 -14.04 20.43 15.65
C GLY A 564 -15.37 20.68 14.92
N SER A 565 -15.59 21.87 14.36
CA SER A 565 -16.81 22.24 13.63
C SER A 565 -16.61 22.19 12.11
N PRO A 566 -17.61 21.76 11.32
CA PRO A 566 -17.53 21.81 9.85
C PRO A 566 -17.53 23.27 9.36
N VAL A 567 -16.79 23.54 8.29
CA VAL A 567 -16.69 24.88 7.69
C VAL A 567 -17.75 25.03 6.59
N ALA A 568 -18.49 26.14 6.60
CA ALA A 568 -19.39 26.55 5.53
C ALA A 568 -20.40 25.46 5.06
N GLU A 569 -20.99 24.73 6.00
CA GLU A 569 -21.87 23.58 5.72
C GLU A 569 -23.06 23.94 4.82
N ALA A 570 -23.70 25.09 5.05
CA ALA A 570 -24.82 25.56 4.24
C ALA A 570 -24.44 25.80 2.77
N ILE A 571 -23.25 26.37 2.53
CA ILE A 571 -22.72 26.64 1.19
C ILE A 571 -22.38 25.31 0.49
N LEU A 572 -21.80 24.35 1.22
CA LEU A 572 -21.46 23.04 0.67
C LEU A 572 -22.71 22.23 0.29
N GLN A 573 -23.79 22.32 1.07
CA GLN A 573 -25.07 21.68 0.78
C GLN A 573 -25.75 22.32 -0.44
N GLU A 574 -25.72 23.65 -0.56
CA GLU A 574 -26.31 24.35 -1.71
C GLU A 574 -25.65 23.93 -3.04
N VAL A 575 -24.34 23.73 -3.04
CA VAL A 575 -23.54 23.44 -4.24
C VAL A 575 -23.54 21.95 -4.59
N GLU A 576 -23.82 21.06 -3.63
CA GLU A 576 -23.84 19.61 -3.84
C GLU A 576 -24.75 19.17 -4.98
N ASP A 577 -26.04 19.51 -4.88
CA ASP A 577 -27.04 19.06 -5.85
C ASP A 577 -26.86 19.77 -7.20
N LYS A 578 -26.43 21.03 -7.15
CA LYS A 578 -26.14 21.86 -8.31
C LYS A 578 -24.96 21.32 -9.12
N ALA A 579 -23.84 20.98 -8.46
CA ALA A 579 -22.66 20.41 -9.11
C ALA A 579 -22.94 19.02 -9.68
N LYS A 580 -23.60 18.14 -8.91
CA LYS A 580 -23.98 16.79 -9.39
C LYS A 580 -24.92 16.85 -10.60
N THR A 581 -25.89 17.75 -10.57
CA THR A 581 -26.84 17.95 -11.67
C THR A 581 -26.11 18.47 -12.92
N ALA A 582 -25.23 19.47 -12.78
CA ALA A 582 -24.45 20.00 -13.90
C ALA A 582 -23.51 18.95 -14.52
N VAL A 583 -22.85 18.13 -13.70
CA VAL A 583 -22.00 17.01 -14.14
C VAL A 583 -22.83 15.98 -14.90
N ALA A 584 -23.97 15.56 -14.34
CA ALA A 584 -24.85 14.58 -14.99
C ALA A 584 -25.39 15.09 -16.33
N MET A 585 -25.73 16.37 -16.43
CA MET A 585 -26.17 17.00 -17.68
C MET A 585 -25.05 17.02 -18.72
N ALA A 586 -23.83 17.40 -18.34
CA ALA A 586 -22.68 17.39 -19.24
C ALA A 586 -22.36 15.97 -19.75
N TYR A 587 -22.41 14.95 -18.90
CA TYR A 587 -22.20 13.55 -19.31
C TYR A 587 -23.35 13.01 -20.18
N ARG A 588 -24.60 13.37 -19.91
CA ARG A 588 -25.75 12.98 -20.75
C ARG A 588 -25.64 13.59 -22.15
N THR A 589 -25.30 14.87 -22.25
CA THR A 589 -25.08 15.52 -23.55
C THR A 589 -23.87 14.94 -24.26
N ARG A 590 -22.77 14.63 -23.54
CA ARG A 590 -21.63 13.91 -24.09
C ARG A 590 -22.01 12.53 -24.64
N ALA A 591 -22.88 11.79 -23.97
CA ALA A 591 -23.34 10.47 -24.43
C ALA A 591 -24.27 10.56 -25.66
N ARG A 592 -24.96 11.69 -25.84
CA ARG A 592 -25.82 11.96 -27.01
C ARG A 592 -25.05 12.43 -28.24
N ILE A 593 -23.84 12.95 -28.05
CA ILE A 593 -22.96 13.41 -29.13
C ILE A 593 -21.89 12.33 -29.33
N PRO A 594 -22.06 11.39 -30.29
CA PRO A 594 -21.04 10.38 -30.57
C PRO A 594 -19.74 11.08 -30.97
N SER A 595 -18.61 10.51 -30.52
CA SER A 595 -17.32 11.14 -30.71
C SER A 595 -17.08 11.38 -32.20
N THR A 596 -16.76 12.61 -32.57
CA THR A 596 -16.13 12.93 -33.86
C THR A 596 -14.68 12.42 -33.84
N ARG A 597 -14.48 11.13 -33.57
CA ARG A 597 -13.19 10.49 -33.82
C ARG A 597 -13.04 10.38 -35.34
N PRO A 598 -11.87 10.71 -35.90
CA PRO A 598 -11.62 10.55 -37.32
C PRO A 598 -11.88 9.09 -37.71
N LYS A 599 -12.53 8.89 -38.88
CA LYS A 599 -12.68 7.57 -39.48
C LYS A 599 -11.28 6.98 -39.67
N VAL A 600 -10.95 5.92 -38.93
CA VAL A 600 -9.75 5.10 -39.21
C VAL A 600 -10.09 4.32 -40.47
N THR A 601 -9.39 4.58 -41.57
CA THR A 601 -9.53 3.76 -42.77
C THR A 601 -8.74 2.47 -42.61
N ILE A 602 -9.09 1.41 -43.37
CA ILE A 602 -8.41 0.10 -43.28
C ILE A 602 -6.89 0.24 -43.51
N ASP A 603 -6.48 1.25 -44.27
CA ASP A 603 -5.09 1.55 -44.60
C ASP A 603 -4.33 2.29 -43.47
N ASP A 604 -5.03 2.79 -42.45
CA ASP A 604 -4.45 3.43 -41.26
C ASP A 604 -4.16 2.42 -40.12
N LEU A 605 -4.54 1.15 -40.29
CA LEU A 605 -4.31 0.10 -39.31
C LEU A 605 -2.86 -0.39 -39.37
N ILE A 606 -2.19 -0.44 -38.21
CA ILE A 606 -0.81 -0.92 -38.09
C ILE A 606 -0.75 -2.36 -37.58
N ASP A 607 0.32 -3.08 -37.92
CA ASP A 607 0.61 -4.37 -37.31
C ASP A 607 0.96 -4.18 -35.82
N ILE A 608 0.44 -5.04 -34.96
CA ILE A 608 0.70 -5.01 -33.52
C ILE A 608 1.68 -6.12 -33.16
N ASP A 609 2.79 -5.75 -32.52
CA ASP A 609 3.70 -6.71 -31.89
C ASP A 609 3.01 -7.34 -30.67
N VAL A 610 2.91 -8.67 -30.65
CA VAL A 610 2.37 -9.39 -29.50
C VAL A 610 3.46 -9.40 -28.42
N PRO A 611 3.20 -8.90 -27.20
CA PRO A 611 4.23 -8.83 -26.17
C PRO A 611 4.77 -10.24 -25.88
N SER A 612 6.05 -10.46 -26.19
CA SER A 612 6.78 -11.62 -25.69
C SER A 612 6.77 -11.54 -24.17
N VAL A 613 6.31 -12.59 -23.50
CA VAL A 613 6.40 -12.69 -22.03
C VAL A 613 7.87 -12.43 -21.67
N LEU A 614 8.14 -11.31 -21.00
CA LEU A 614 9.48 -11.00 -20.47
C LEU A 614 9.90 -12.17 -19.58
N ASP A 615 11.16 -12.57 -19.63
CA ASP A 615 11.68 -13.75 -18.92
C ASP A 615 11.33 -13.75 -17.42
N GLU A 616 11.17 -12.56 -16.83
CA GLU A 616 10.78 -12.29 -15.45
C GLU A 616 9.38 -12.82 -15.06
N TYR A 617 8.46 -12.99 -16.01
CA TYR A 617 7.08 -13.43 -15.74
C TYR A 617 6.81 -14.89 -16.15
N ARG A 618 7.85 -15.58 -16.65
CA ARG A 618 7.76 -16.96 -17.14
C ARG A 618 7.36 -17.96 -16.06
N ASP A 619 7.78 -17.73 -14.82
CA ASP A 619 7.53 -18.61 -13.67
C ASP A 619 6.15 -18.37 -13.03
N MET A 620 5.57 -17.18 -13.21
CA MET A 620 4.24 -16.85 -12.69
C MET A 620 3.10 -17.29 -13.61
N MET A 621 3.34 -17.40 -14.91
CA MET A 621 2.31 -17.53 -15.95
C MET A 621 2.16 -18.94 -16.53
N GLY A 622 2.67 -19.97 -15.84
CA GLY A 622 2.38 -21.40 -16.09
C GLY A 622 2.14 -21.75 -17.57
N TYR A 623 3.19 -21.72 -18.39
CA TYR A 623 3.22 -22.22 -19.78
C TYR A 623 1.94 -22.03 -20.61
N ALA A 624 1.46 -20.79 -20.75
CA ALA A 624 0.59 -20.44 -21.87
C ALA A 624 0.97 -19.05 -22.39
N PRO A 625 1.92 -18.91 -23.34
CA PRO A 625 1.96 -17.69 -24.15
C PRO A 625 0.56 -17.51 -24.76
N LEU A 626 0.11 -16.27 -24.94
CA LEU A 626 -1.15 -15.96 -25.62
C LEU A 626 -1.12 -16.56 -27.04
N LEU A 627 -1.53 -17.83 -27.14
CA LEU A 627 -1.62 -18.60 -28.37
C LEU A 627 -2.81 -18.05 -29.16
N GLY A 628 -2.53 -17.48 -30.32
CA GLY A 628 -3.57 -16.92 -31.19
C GLY A 628 -3.10 -15.94 -32.26
N PHE A 629 -1.89 -15.39 -32.14
CA PHE A 629 -1.41 -14.35 -33.08
C PHE A 629 0.04 -14.57 -33.46
N GLY A 630 0.24 -14.90 -34.73
CA GLY A 630 1.55 -14.90 -35.35
C GLY A 630 1.46 -15.29 -36.81
N THR A 631 2.29 -14.67 -37.63
CA THR A 631 2.39 -14.94 -39.06
C THR A 631 3.46 -16.00 -39.28
N ILE A 632 3.11 -17.08 -39.98
CA ILE A 632 4.07 -18.10 -40.39
C ILE A 632 4.60 -17.73 -41.77
N ASN A 633 5.89 -17.42 -41.84
CA ASN A 633 6.58 -17.15 -43.08
C ASN A 633 7.23 -18.45 -43.59
N TRP A 634 7.00 -18.77 -44.86
CA TRP A 634 7.56 -19.95 -45.51
C TRP A 634 8.70 -19.56 -46.45
N ASP A 635 9.85 -20.19 -46.26
CA ASP A 635 11.01 -20.04 -47.13
C ASP A 635 11.12 -21.23 -48.09
N GLN A 636 10.85 -20.98 -49.37
CA GLN A 636 10.94 -21.98 -50.43
C GLN A 636 12.35 -22.57 -50.55
N SER A 637 13.40 -21.79 -50.24
CA SER A 637 14.79 -22.19 -50.39
C SER A 637 15.20 -23.28 -49.39
N LYS A 638 14.54 -23.32 -48.22
CA LYS A 638 14.81 -24.28 -47.14
C LYS A 638 13.81 -25.43 -47.10
N CYS A 639 12.74 -25.37 -47.89
CA CYS A 639 11.66 -26.35 -47.81
C CYS A 639 12.01 -27.67 -48.52
N LEU A 640 11.97 -28.77 -47.77
CA LEU A 640 12.18 -30.12 -48.30
C LEU A 640 10.92 -30.72 -48.96
N GLY A 641 9.75 -30.08 -48.86
CA GLY A 641 8.49 -30.61 -49.38
C GLY A 641 8.08 -31.96 -48.77
N CYS A 642 8.44 -32.19 -47.50
CA CYS A 642 8.26 -33.48 -46.80
C CYS A 642 6.90 -33.64 -46.09
N LYS A 643 6.00 -32.66 -46.19
CA LYS A 643 4.69 -32.61 -45.51
C LYS A 643 4.68 -32.64 -43.98
N SER A 644 5.84 -32.66 -43.32
CA SER A 644 5.94 -32.70 -41.85
C SER A 644 5.15 -31.58 -41.16
N CYS A 645 5.15 -30.37 -41.72
CA CYS A 645 4.45 -29.21 -41.16
C CYS A 645 2.92 -29.30 -41.26
N GLU A 646 2.39 -29.91 -42.32
CA GLU A 646 0.97 -30.20 -42.53
C GLU A 646 0.51 -31.28 -41.54
N LEU A 647 1.23 -32.42 -41.49
CA LEU A 647 0.91 -33.54 -40.59
C LEU A 647 1.03 -33.21 -39.09
N SER A 648 1.86 -32.23 -38.75
CA SER A 648 2.12 -31.84 -37.36
C SER A 648 1.27 -30.67 -36.89
N CYS A 649 0.43 -30.08 -37.77
CA CYS A 649 -0.42 -28.96 -37.39
C CYS A 649 -1.66 -29.48 -36.66
N PRO A 650 -1.87 -29.17 -35.37
CA PRO A 650 -3.02 -29.68 -34.62
C PRO A 650 -4.36 -29.09 -35.09
N GLU A 651 -4.33 -27.93 -35.75
CA GLU A 651 -5.51 -27.22 -36.25
C GLU A 651 -5.66 -27.36 -37.79
N ASP A 652 -4.86 -28.23 -38.43
CA ASP A 652 -4.83 -28.41 -39.89
C ASP A 652 -4.68 -27.10 -40.69
N ALA A 653 -3.97 -26.12 -40.12
CA ALA A 653 -3.85 -24.78 -40.68
C ALA A 653 -2.76 -24.64 -41.76
N ILE A 654 -2.06 -25.71 -42.13
CA ILE A 654 -0.93 -25.66 -43.08
C ILE A 654 -1.12 -26.72 -44.15
N PHE A 655 -1.03 -26.32 -45.41
CA PHE A 655 -1.24 -27.21 -46.55
C PHE A 655 -0.06 -27.17 -47.50
N LEU A 656 0.48 -28.33 -47.88
CA LEU A 656 1.41 -28.42 -49.01
C LEU A 656 0.61 -28.61 -50.30
N ARG A 657 0.40 -27.52 -51.04
CA ARG A 657 -0.22 -27.59 -52.37
C ARG A 657 0.77 -28.20 -53.37
N PRO A 658 0.37 -29.19 -54.17
CA PRO A 658 1.20 -29.80 -55.21
C PRO A 658 1.26 -28.89 -56.45
N LYS A 659 1.69 -27.64 -56.28
CA LYS A 659 1.85 -26.67 -57.36
C LYS A 659 3.28 -26.17 -57.39
N ILE A 660 3.89 -26.14 -58.57
CA ILE A 660 5.17 -25.47 -58.81
C ILE A 660 4.89 -24.22 -59.63
N ASP A 661 5.28 -23.07 -59.09
CA ASP A 661 5.31 -21.82 -59.84
C ASP A 661 6.62 -21.76 -60.63
N LEU A 662 6.55 -21.96 -61.95
CA LEU A 662 7.74 -21.94 -62.79
C LEU A 662 8.34 -20.53 -62.90
N GLU A 663 7.53 -19.48 -62.80
CA GLU A 663 8.03 -18.11 -62.96
C GLU A 663 8.95 -17.74 -61.79
N GLU A 664 8.57 -18.15 -60.59
CA GLU A 664 9.34 -17.94 -59.35
C GLU A 664 10.73 -18.60 -59.42
N ILE A 665 10.84 -19.76 -60.08
CA ILE A 665 12.11 -20.48 -60.29
C ILE A 665 13.12 -19.60 -61.03
N PHE A 666 12.71 -18.76 -61.98
CA PHE A 666 13.62 -17.90 -62.75
C PHE A 666 13.93 -16.57 -62.07
N ARG A 667 13.19 -16.20 -61.01
CA ARG A 667 13.41 -14.97 -60.23
C ARG A 667 14.44 -15.14 -59.11
N ILE A 668 14.70 -16.37 -58.67
CA ILE A 668 15.65 -16.67 -57.59
C ILE A 668 17.10 -16.39 -58.08
N PRO A 669 17.95 -15.67 -57.34
CA PRO A 669 19.34 -15.47 -57.74
C PRO A 669 20.15 -16.78 -57.66
N GLU A 670 21.17 -16.92 -58.53
CA GLU A 670 21.98 -18.15 -58.65
C GLU A 670 22.70 -18.53 -57.34
N SER A 671 23.08 -17.53 -56.54
CA SER A 671 23.64 -17.71 -55.19
C SER A 671 22.66 -18.37 -54.20
N SER A 672 21.34 -18.19 -54.39
CA SER A 672 20.31 -18.84 -53.57
C SER A 672 19.94 -20.23 -54.09
N VAL A 673 20.18 -20.52 -55.37
CA VAL A 673 19.98 -21.86 -55.95
C VAL A 673 20.96 -22.87 -55.35
N GLN A 674 22.18 -22.43 -55.02
CA GLN A 674 23.19 -23.26 -54.35
C GLN A 674 22.81 -23.64 -52.91
N LYS A 675 21.89 -22.91 -52.28
CA LYS A 675 21.38 -23.18 -50.92
C LYS A 675 20.16 -24.10 -50.91
N LEU A 676 19.58 -24.41 -52.08
CA LEU A 676 18.45 -25.33 -52.20
C LEU A 676 18.87 -26.77 -51.88
N PRO A 677 17.93 -27.61 -51.42
CA PRO A 677 18.14 -29.05 -51.35
C PRO A 677 18.59 -29.61 -52.70
N THR A 678 19.54 -30.55 -52.70
CA THR A 678 20.25 -31.04 -53.90
C THR A 678 19.33 -31.38 -55.08
N ASN A 679 18.20 -32.05 -54.81
CA ASN A 679 17.24 -32.45 -55.84
C ASN A 679 16.50 -31.26 -56.46
N ARG A 680 16.22 -30.20 -55.69
CA ARG A 680 15.58 -28.97 -56.17
C ARG A 680 16.57 -28.10 -56.93
N ALA A 681 17.80 -27.97 -56.41
CA ALA A 681 18.88 -27.25 -57.08
C ALA A 681 19.14 -27.85 -58.48
N LEU A 682 19.23 -29.18 -58.57
CA LEU A 682 19.40 -29.88 -59.84
C LEU A 682 18.24 -29.60 -60.80
N LEU A 683 16.98 -29.75 -60.33
CA LEU A 683 15.81 -29.45 -61.15
C LEU A 683 15.81 -27.99 -61.65
N TYR A 684 16.11 -27.03 -60.78
CA TYR A 684 16.09 -25.61 -61.12
C TYR A 684 17.17 -25.27 -62.15
N ASN A 685 18.37 -25.84 -61.99
CA ASN A 685 19.46 -25.68 -62.96
C ASN A 685 19.14 -26.33 -64.30
N THR A 686 18.55 -27.53 -64.28
CA THR A 686 18.10 -28.21 -65.51
C THR A 686 17.00 -27.43 -66.22
N LEU A 687 15.98 -26.94 -65.50
CA LEU A 687 14.91 -26.14 -66.09
C LEU A 687 15.43 -24.80 -66.64
N ARG A 688 16.37 -24.14 -65.94
CA ARG A 688 17.01 -22.92 -66.44
C ARG A 688 17.87 -23.17 -67.68
N GLY A 689 18.58 -24.30 -67.74
CA GLY A 689 19.41 -24.68 -68.88
C GLY A 689 18.60 -25.11 -70.11
N LEU A 690 17.40 -25.66 -69.92
CA LEU A 690 16.51 -26.11 -71.00
C LEU A 690 15.56 -25.00 -71.51
N ALA A 691 15.35 -23.93 -70.74
CA ALA A 691 14.36 -22.90 -71.07
C ALA A 691 14.84 -21.96 -72.18
N VAL A 692 14.17 -22.04 -73.34
CA VAL A 692 14.38 -21.12 -74.48
C VAL A 692 13.69 -19.77 -74.25
N SER A 693 12.65 -19.72 -73.41
CA SER A 693 11.95 -18.52 -72.97
C SER A 693 11.45 -18.70 -71.53
N ARG A 694 11.16 -17.61 -70.81
CA ARG A 694 10.68 -17.67 -69.42
C ARG A 694 9.26 -18.26 -69.39
N PRO A 695 9.05 -19.44 -68.78
CA PRO A 695 7.72 -20.01 -68.65
C PRO A 695 6.89 -19.20 -67.63
N VAL A 696 5.60 -19.03 -67.93
CA VAL A 696 4.65 -18.23 -67.12
C VAL A 696 3.52 -19.10 -66.52
N GLY A 697 3.62 -20.42 -66.66
CA GLY A 697 2.59 -21.38 -66.25
C GLY A 697 2.89 -22.05 -64.91
N GLN A 698 1.84 -22.33 -64.13
CA GLN A 698 1.93 -23.18 -62.94
C GLN A 698 1.81 -24.66 -63.34
N ILE A 699 2.69 -25.52 -62.82
CA ILE A 699 2.57 -26.97 -62.99
C ILE A 699 1.85 -27.54 -61.77
N VAL A 700 0.71 -28.20 -62.01
CA VAL A 700 0.01 -29.00 -60.99
C VAL A 700 0.61 -30.40 -60.99
N LEU A 701 1.19 -30.79 -59.86
CA LEU A 701 1.75 -32.13 -59.64
C LEU A 701 0.66 -33.09 -59.19
N LYS A 702 0.92 -34.40 -59.34
CA LYS A 702 0.06 -35.44 -58.75
C LYS A 702 0.02 -35.27 -57.23
N LYS A 703 -1.16 -35.50 -56.64
CA LYS A 703 -1.36 -35.50 -55.18
C LYS A 703 -0.30 -36.41 -54.53
N ASP A 704 0.31 -35.93 -53.45
CA ASP A 704 1.36 -36.64 -52.70
C ASP A 704 2.73 -36.80 -53.39
N SER A 705 3.03 -36.00 -54.43
CA SER A 705 4.39 -35.94 -55.00
C SER A 705 5.40 -35.41 -53.96
N PRO A 706 6.32 -36.23 -53.42
CA PRO A 706 7.24 -35.79 -52.37
C PRO A 706 8.32 -34.87 -52.96
N GLY A 707 8.70 -33.84 -52.20
CA GLY A 707 9.82 -32.96 -52.56
C GLY A 707 9.44 -31.67 -53.29
N PHE A 708 8.22 -31.54 -53.83
CA PHE A 708 7.82 -30.38 -54.62
C PHE A 708 6.41 -29.89 -54.24
N GLY A 709 6.25 -28.57 -54.11
CA GLY A 709 5.00 -27.94 -53.69
C GLY A 709 5.21 -26.63 -52.96
N ARG A 710 4.13 -25.87 -52.82
CA ARG A 710 4.05 -24.60 -52.09
C ARG A 710 3.34 -24.82 -50.76
N VAL A 711 3.95 -24.36 -49.67
CA VAL A 711 3.28 -24.36 -48.38
C VAL A 711 2.38 -23.14 -48.29
N GLU A 712 1.09 -23.36 -48.09
CA GLU A 712 0.11 -22.32 -47.81
C GLU A 712 -0.32 -22.46 -46.35
N VAL A 713 -0.49 -21.32 -45.68
CA VAL A 713 -0.92 -21.27 -44.27
C VAL A 713 -2.28 -20.59 -44.23
N ASP A 714 -3.26 -21.27 -43.64
CA ASP A 714 -4.54 -20.70 -43.30
C ASP A 714 -4.41 -19.95 -41.98
N LEU A 715 -4.36 -18.62 -42.09
CA LEU A 715 -4.20 -17.75 -40.93
C LEU A 715 -5.38 -17.84 -39.98
N TRP A 716 -6.57 -18.32 -40.36
CA TRP A 716 -7.78 -18.41 -39.53
C TRP A 716 -7.79 -19.62 -38.60
N LEU A 717 -7.28 -20.75 -39.09
CA LEU A 717 -7.09 -21.97 -38.31
C LEU A 717 -5.80 -21.94 -37.49
N CYS A 718 -4.79 -21.19 -37.94
CA CYS A 718 -3.50 -21.13 -37.26
C CYS A 718 -3.59 -20.41 -35.91
N VAL A 719 -3.34 -21.15 -34.82
CA VAL A 719 -3.23 -20.59 -33.44
C VAL A 719 -1.80 -20.23 -33.03
N ALA A 720 -0.87 -20.17 -33.99
CA ALA A 720 0.54 -19.85 -33.78
C ALA A 720 1.25 -20.74 -32.71
N CYS A 721 0.88 -22.02 -32.62
CA CYS A 721 1.40 -22.97 -31.61
C CYS A 721 2.88 -23.37 -31.74
N ARG A 722 3.58 -22.91 -32.77
CA ARG A 722 4.98 -23.24 -33.11
C ARG A 722 5.26 -24.72 -33.42
N THR A 723 4.27 -25.61 -33.39
CA THR A 723 4.49 -27.05 -33.64
C THR A 723 5.04 -27.31 -35.04
N CYS A 724 4.50 -26.63 -36.05
CA CYS A 724 4.94 -26.71 -37.44
C CYS A 724 6.39 -26.23 -37.66
N VAL A 725 6.80 -25.16 -36.96
CA VAL A 725 8.17 -24.63 -36.99
C VAL A 725 9.12 -25.63 -36.33
N ARG A 726 8.78 -26.13 -35.13
CA ARG A 726 9.61 -27.10 -34.38
C ARG A 726 9.81 -28.42 -35.12
N ARG A 727 8.80 -28.89 -35.85
CA ARG A 727 8.85 -30.17 -36.57
C ARG A 727 9.27 -30.05 -38.04
N CYS A 728 9.64 -28.85 -38.50
CA CYS A 728 10.13 -28.65 -39.87
C CYS A 728 11.59 -29.11 -39.98
N PRO A 729 11.91 -30.18 -40.73
CA PRO A 729 13.26 -30.74 -40.79
C PRO A 729 14.19 -30.02 -41.80
N GLY A 730 13.87 -28.78 -42.18
CA GLY A 730 14.67 -28.02 -43.15
C GLY A 730 16.06 -27.64 -42.62
N PRO A 731 17.04 -27.35 -43.49
CA PRO A 731 18.39 -26.96 -43.09
C PRO A 731 18.40 -25.59 -42.38
N GLU A 732 19.30 -25.44 -41.39
CA GLU A 732 19.54 -24.18 -40.64
C GLU A 732 18.26 -23.50 -40.10
N ASN A 733 17.57 -24.20 -39.18
CA ASN A 733 16.37 -23.76 -38.41
C ASN A 733 14.99 -24.03 -39.05
N GLY A 734 14.90 -24.91 -40.05
CA GLY A 734 13.63 -25.25 -40.70
C GLY A 734 13.20 -24.23 -41.78
N ALA A 735 12.16 -24.58 -42.54
CA ALA A 735 11.64 -23.79 -43.66
C ALA A 735 10.47 -22.86 -43.29
N LEU A 736 10.07 -22.84 -42.01
CA LEU A 736 8.98 -22.04 -41.49
C LEU A 736 9.51 -21.19 -40.34
N THR A 737 9.26 -19.88 -40.38
CA THR A 737 9.54 -18.97 -39.27
C THR A 737 8.21 -18.42 -38.73
N LEU A 738 8.08 -18.29 -37.42
CA LEU A 738 6.90 -17.67 -36.80
C LEU A 738 7.28 -16.30 -36.26
N GLU A 739 6.65 -15.27 -36.80
CA GLU A 739 6.71 -13.91 -36.24
C GLU A 739 5.48 -13.68 -35.37
N LEU A 740 5.66 -13.21 -34.14
CA LEU A 740 4.57 -12.86 -33.22
C LEU A 740 4.02 -11.46 -33.53
N LYS A 741 3.69 -11.22 -34.80
CA LYS A 741 3.09 -9.99 -35.29
C LYS A 741 1.66 -10.27 -35.70
N TRP A 742 0.77 -9.34 -35.40
CA TRP A 742 -0.63 -9.43 -35.77
C TRP A 742 -0.99 -8.35 -36.77
N SER A 743 -1.39 -8.76 -37.98
CA SER A 743 -1.82 -7.82 -39.02
C SER A 743 -3.31 -7.50 -38.92
N LEU A 744 -3.63 -6.34 -38.35
CA LEU A 744 -4.97 -5.79 -38.29
C LEU A 744 -5.59 -5.50 -39.68
N PRO A 745 -4.83 -4.95 -40.67
CA PRO A 745 -5.37 -4.71 -42.01
C PRO A 745 -5.94 -5.94 -42.71
N GLU A 746 -5.24 -7.08 -42.68
CA GLU A 746 -5.69 -8.30 -43.37
C GLU A 746 -6.97 -8.88 -42.75
N VAL A 747 -7.08 -8.83 -41.42
CA VAL A 747 -8.28 -9.30 -40.69
C VAL A 747 -9.50 -8.48 -41.09
N VAL A 748 -9.38 -7.15 -41.15
CA VAL A 748 -10.51 -6.27 -41.48
C VAL A 748 -10.89 -6.38 -42.97
N ARG A 749 -9.92 -6.53 -43.87
CA ARG A 749 -10.19 -6.73 -45.32
C ARG A 749 -10.96 -8.02 -45.61
N HIS A 750 -10.65 -9.12 -44.92
CA HIS A 750 -11.38 -10.38 -45.13
C HIS A 750 -12.79 -10.36 -44.51
N MET A 751 -12.98 -9.75 -43.34
CA MET A 751 -14.31 -9.60 -42.73
C MET A 751 -15.26 -8.77 -43.60
N THR A 752 -14.76 -7.69 -44.21
CA THR A 752 -15.54 -6.85 -45.13
C THR A 752 -15.81 -7.54 -46.48
N ALA A 753 -15.02 -8.56 -46.84
CA ALA A 753 -15.28 -9.41 -48.01
C ALA A 753 -16.34 -10.49 -47.73
N GLU A 754 -16.47 -10.98 -46.49
CA GLU A 754 -17.54 -11.92 -46.08
C GLU A 754 -18.89 -11.24 -45.82
N THR A 755 -18.92 -9.91 -45.63
CA THR A 755 -20.17 -9.14 -45.48
C THR A 755 -20.76 -8.63 -46.81
N ARG A 756 -20.19 -9.02 -47.96
CA ARG A 756 -20.68 -8.65 -49.30
C ARG A 756 -21.33 -9.80 -50.05
#